data_AF-A0A9P4V5N1-F1
#
_entry.id   AF-A0A9P4V5N1-F1
#
_cell.length_a   1.000
_cell.length_b   1.000
_cell.length_c   1.000
_cell.angle_alpha   90.00
_cell.angle_beta   90.00
_cell.angle_gamma   90.00
#
_symmetry.space_group_name_H-M   'P 1'
#
loop_
_entity.id
_entity.type
_entity.pdbx_description
1 polymer ?
#
loop_
_entity_poly.entity_id
_entity_poly.type
_entity_poly.pdbx_seq_one_letter_code
_entity_poly.pdbx_strand_id
1 'polypeptide(L)'
;MPYDGRGGHWNRVVLAVEIPLVLLAISTVALRVYSRLTIKRRLAVDDILIICGCACALARTVISCMSADDGFGYDARGRPDRPGEVTYYQHIFERRIAYIFAVSFTRFSVLAYYLRIFPPGLITLRRWCWVLLALALAQFTEVLTVLLVSCRDIGKLWTGHWQDFAGSMCFTSASYSYSAAIGDSVLDSMIFALPIPYVWRLSRVKTSQRIGLVVIFALGFIVCVVALLQIPFIRRRETKPTYFGGAINMLIAIQISLAIVAASLPDLRALLARSFPHFSPLHHRSLNNNPRSGTRDVEEATAENEEERSRRRSNLRKPDWMRSSIPASLLSTTITRDDASMNMPQSRPPMVCRNPSVIFPWATKTETVSTLGIENIQFLDGQPGRRPSLAPGQQAPIAAIRRPSLAEVLNCSAALTPPVPGIALPAPACTSAANSLIPNTTLVQRPANAKRRRSNIHNPKLNKASAGWRATTQPAGLPGSALLIGGTAGCLLAHRLSHAQSRPSVLLVEAGTKPEGDFLLEPFHRYTPAFLRPDLNWGYESVPQKALNGRSIAYARGKGLGGSSIMNFSVYLYGSKEDYDRWAELVGDDTWKWEHTKETFKRIENFDVSGAKEYAHVASPDPAQHGHDGTVKVGLPAKLEKGTLSALDAIHKNGEALNLDFNSGDPMGFGVFPATYSESGRTTSANAHLTNPPANLTIWTGAAVHRLKLEGAKVVGIEAADGRKAKSRKEVILCGGTIDTPKILLLNGIGPASELEAFGIPVVKDLPGVGKQLRDHLMTFLVVEVDATHNDKYALESNQNMILEAAALWNKDKTGPFSLHHSNLWGAFLKLPGIEDSPEFKSLDQDVQDFLRRDTVPHCELAGNALLFPPGTTLPEGSGYLSMVAFLMNPQSTGSITLRSANPEDSPVIDLGFMEHAYDKRAMRETVRLVWQKVFENPDIKKDIKKPIYGPESLSDEDIDTFNKDAVSTVWHANGSVVMGKKDNAMACVDANFRVYGIEGLRVADVSVCPVTTNNHTQSTAYLVGQKAADKLIAEYGL
;
A
#
# COMPACT_ATOMS: atom_id res chain seq x y z
N MET A 1 -4.42 -20.68 -1.01
CA MET A 1 -2.98 -20.35 -1.11
C MET A 1 -2.14 -21.52 -0.62
N PRO A 2 -2.01 -22.60 -1.41
CA PRO A 2 -1.00 -23.61 -1.11
C PRO A 2 0.39 -22.98 -1.29
N TYR A 3 1.40 -23.66 -0.77
CA TYR A 3 2.71 -23.07 -0.51
C TYR A 3 3.47 -22.78 -1.82
N ASP A 4 3.37 -21.53 -2.23
CA ASP A 4 4.24 -20.87 -3.18
C ASP A 4 5.72 -21.14 -2.79
N GLY A 5 6.46 -21.77 -3.69
CA GLY A 5 7.83 -22.26 -3.46
C GLY A 5 8.87 -21.15 -3.22
N ARG A 6 8.47 -19.86 -3.25
CA ARG A 6 9.36 -18.73 -2.95
C ARG A 6 9.81 -18.68 -1.49
N GLY A 7 9.19 -19.42 -0.57
CA GLY A 7 9.74 -19.59 0.77
C GLY A 7 11.14 -20.24 0.76
N GLY A 8 11.35 -21.24 -0.10
CA GLY A 8 12.67 -21.80 -0.38
C GLY A 8 13.61 -20.80 -1.08
N HIS A 9 13.08 -19.87 -1.88
CA HIS A 9 13.89 -18.82 -2.51
C HIS A 9 14.41 -17.80 -1.49
N TRP A 10 13.57 -17.33 -0.57
CA TRP A 10 14.00 -16.38 0.48
C TRP A 10 15.00 -16.99 1.44
N ASN A 11 14.78 -18.24 1.86
CA ASN A 11 15.76 -19.02 2.64
C ASN A 11 17.13 -19.06 1.93
N ARG A 12 17.15 -19.47 0.65
CA ARG A 12 18.37 -19.47 -0.18
C ARG A 12 19.02 -18.09 -0.31
N VAL A 13 18.26 -17.01 -0.44
CA VAL A 13 18.81 -15.63 -0.53
C VAL A 13 19.38 -15.17 0.80
N VAL A 14 18.73 -15.46 1.94
CA VAL A 14 19.28 -15.15 3.27
C VAL A 14 20.61 -15.87 3.45
N LEU A 15 20.65 -17.20 3.26
CA LEU A 15 21.88 -17.99 3.45
C LEU A 15 22.98 -17.62 2.44
N ALA A 16 22.63 -17.29 1.18
CA ALA A 16 23.60 -16.80 0.18
C ALA A 16 24.19 -15.42 0.53
N VAL A 17 23.59 -14.67 1.46
CA VAL A 17 24.16 -13.43 2.02
C VAL A 17 24.88 -13.69 3.34
N GLU A 18 24.29 -14.44 4.28
CA GLU A 18 24.88 -14.68 5.60
C GLU A 18 26.20 -15.48 5.51
N ILE A 19 26.24 -16.56 4.71
CA ILE A 19 27.40 -17.46 4.65
C ILE A 19 28.66 -16.77 4.09
N PRO A 20 28.65 -16.09 2.92
CA PRO A 20 29.86 -15.42 2.42
C PRO A 20 30.33 -14.28 3.34
N LEU A 21 29.41 -13.58 3.99
CA LEU A 21 29.75 -12.48 4.88
C LEU A 21 30.39 -12.96 6.19
N VAL A 22 29.91 -14.08 6.78
CA VAL A 22 30.56 -14.64 7.98
C VAL A 22 31.92 -15.26 7.63
N LEU A 23 32.06 -15.91 6.46
CA LEU A 23 33.35 -16.42 5.98
C LEU A 23 34.37 -15.30 5.74
N LEU A 24 33.93 -14.14 5.24
CA LEU A 24 34.76 -12.94 5.12
C LEU A 24 35.18 -12.41 6.49
N ALA A 25 34.26 -12.36 7.46
CA ALA A 25 34.56 -11.94 8.84
C ALA A 25 35.56 -12.88 9.53
N ILE A 26 35.36 -14.20 9.43
CA ILE A 26 36.28 -15.24 9.93
C ILE A 26 37.66 -15.07 9.30
N SER A 27 37.74 -14.95 7.98
CA SER A 27 39.00 -14.76 7.25
C SER A 27 39.73 -13.48 7.70
N THR A 28 38.99 -12.39 7.91
CA THR A 28 39.55 -11.11 8.37
C THR A 28 40.07 -11.20 9.81
N VAL A 29 39.36 -11.90 10.71
CA VAL A 29 39.80 -12.14 12.09
C VAL A 29 41.00 -13.09 12.13
N ALA A 30 41.02 -14.15 11.32
CA ALA A 30 42.17 -15.06 11.20
C ALA A 30 43.42 -14.32 10.71
N LEU A 31 43.29 -13.45 9.70
CA LEU A 31 44.38 -12.58 9.24
C LEU A 31 44.83 -11.59 10.32
N ARG A 32 43.91 -11.06 11.14
CA ARG A 32 44.25 -10.18 12.27
C ARG A 32 45.05 -10.94 13.32
N VAL A 33 44.60 -12.13 13.72
CA VAL A 33 45.29 -13.01 14.67
C VAL A 33 46.66 -13.42 14.14
N TYR A 34 46.76 -13.81 12.87
CA TYR A 34 48.04 -14.13 12.23
C TYR A 34 48.99 -12.92 12.20
N SER A 35 48.51 -11.74 11.79
CA SER A 35 49.28 -10.49 11.84
C SER A 35 49.75 -10.16 13.27
N ARG A 36 48.91 -10.42 14.28
CA ARG A 36 49.21 -10.20 15.69
C ARG A 36 50.30 -11.13 16.20
N LEU A 37 50.18 -12.43 15.94
CA LEU A 37 51.15 -13.44 16.37
C LEU A 37 52.49 -13.32 15.64
N THR A 38 52.48 -13.09 14.32
CA THR A 38 53.72 -13.02 13.52
C THR A 38 54.47 -11.69 13.63
N ILE A 39 53.78 -10.56 13.78
CA ILE A 39 54.42 -9.22 13.83
C ILE A 39 54.56 -8.73 15.28
N LYS A 40 53.55 -8.93 16.14
CA LYS A 40 53.51 -8.38 17.50
C LYS A 40 53.76 -9.42 18.60
N ARG A 41 53.84 -10.72 18.27
CA ARG A 41 54.11 -11.88 19.17
C ARG A 41 53.21 -12.02 20.40
N ARG A 42 52.11 -11.27 20.49
CA ARG A 42 51.11 -11.36 21.57
C ARG A 42 49.72 -10.93 21.09
N LEU A 43 48.70 -11.58 21.63
CA LEU A 43 47.31 -11.13 21.53
C LEU A 43 47.02 -10.09 22.62
N ALA A 44 46.08 -9.19 22.36
CA ALA A 44 45.56 -8.24 23.34
C ALA A 44 44.07 -8.50 23.61
N VAL A 45 43.51 -7.81 24.61
CA VAL A 45 42.11 -7.98 25.04
C VAL A 45 41.12 -7.74 23.88
N ASP A 46 41.37 -6.75 23.03
CA ASP A 46 40.58 -6.52 21.81
C ASP A 46 40.68 -7.64 20.78
N ASP A 47 41.80 -8.37 20.73
CA ASP A 47 41.96 -9.52 19.84
C ASP A 47 41.17 -10.73 20.37
N ILE A 48 41.10 -10.92 21.69
CA ILE A 48 40.27 -11.96 22.33
C ILE A 48 38.78 -11.65 22.14
N LEU A 49 38.37 -10.40 22.39
CA LEU A 49 36.98 -9.96 22.24
C LEU A 49 36.47 -10.13 20.80
N ILE A 50 37.27 -9.81 19.77
CA ILE A 50 36.83 -10.02 18.39
C ILE A 50 36.74 -11.50 18.00
N ILE A 51 37.58 -12.37 18.58
CA ILE A 51 37.47 -13.82 18.38
C ILE A 51 36.14 -14.31 18.98
N CYS A 52 35.79 -13.89 20.20
CA CYS A 52 34.49 -14.21 20.81
C CYS A 52 33.31 -13.67 19.97
N GLY A 53 33.36 -12.42 19.50
CA GLY A 53 32.32 -11.85 18.64
C GLY A 53 32.16 -12.60 17.31
N CYS A 54 33.28 -13.01 16.70
CA CYS A 54 33.30 -13.82 15.47
C CYS A 54 32.75 -15.23 15.70
N ALA A 55 33.08 -15.87 16.82
CA ALA A 55 32.52 -17.16 17.19
C ALA A 55 30.98 -17.09 17.40
N CYS A 56 30.48 -16.02 18.02
CA CYS A 56 29.04 -15.80 18.16
C CYS A 56 28.36 -15.51 16.82
N ALA A 57 29.02 -14.79 15.89
CA ALA A 57 28.50 -14.56 14.53
C ALA A 57 28.44 -15.86 13.70
N LEU A 58 29.44 -16.73 13.84
CA LEU A 58 29.42 -18.08 13.26
C LEU A 58 28.31 -18.92 13.87
N ALA A 59 28.19 -18.96 15.20
CA ALA A 59 27.12 -19.69 15.88
C ALA A 59 25.73 -19.23 15.39
N ARG A 60 25.49 -17.91 15.29
CA ARG A 60 24.26 -17.36 14.70
C ARG A 60 24.01 -17.92 13.29
N THR A 61 25.03 -17.92 12.43
CA THR A 61 24.90 -18.37 11.04
C THR A 61 24.63 -19.88 10.96
N VAL A 62 25.25 -20.68 11.84
CA VAL A 62 24.96 -22.12 11.96
C VAL A 62 23.50 -22.34 12.37
N ILE A 63 22.98 -21.60 13.36
CA ILE A 63 21.57 -21.69 13.78
C ILE A 63 20.62 -21.17 12.68
N SER A 64 21.02 -20.18 11.87
CA SER A 64 20.28 -19.79 10.65
C SER A 64 20.19 -20.97 9.68
N CYS A 65 21.30 -21.65 9.39
CA CYS A 65 21.35 -22.83 8.53
C CYS A 65 20.52 -24.00 9.06
N MET A 66 20.56 -24.28 10.37
CA MET A 66 19.72 -25.34 10.98
C MET A 66 18.23 -25.01 10.81
N SER A 67 17.83 -23.80 11.20
CA SER A 67 16.42 -23.40 11.09
C SER A 67 15.88 -23.28 9.67
N ALA A 68 16.75 -23.33 8.65
CA ALA A 68 16.38 -23.38 7.25
C ALA A 68 15.48 -24.60 6.96
N ASP A 69 15.71 -25.70 7.68
CA ASP A 69 14.94 -26.92 7.60
C ASP A 69 13.63 -26.80 8.41
N ASP A 70 13.64 -26.08 9.55
CA ASP A 70 12.46 -25.76 10.38
C ASP A 70 11.57 -24.62 9.83
N GLY A 71 11.66 -24.29 8.54
CA GLY A 71 10.81 -23.27 7.91
C GLY A 71 11.29 -21.82 8.04
N PHE A 72 12.56 -21.58 8.37
CA PHE A 72 13.16 -20.23 8.27
C PHE A 72 13.23 -19.76 6.80
N GLY A 73 12.84 -18.50 6.59
CA GLY A 73 12.75 -17.89 5.26
C GLY A 73 11.40 -18.10 4.54
N TYR A 74 10.49 -18.92 5.05
CA TYR A 74 9.21 -19.21 4.40
C TYR A 74 8.04 -18.30 4.85
N ASP A 75 6.92 -18.30 4.11
CA ASP A 75 5.68 -17.61 4.50
C ASP A 75 4.98 -18.31 5.68
N ALA A 76 4.45 -17.52 6.61
CA ALA A 76 3.67 -17.99 7.73
C ALA A 76 2.44 -18.84 7.30
N ARG A 77 1.98 -18.69 6.06
CA ARG A 77 0.81 -19.39 5.49
C ARG A 77 1.09 -20.75 4.84
N GLY A 78 2.29 -21.31 4.98
CA GLY A 78 2.51 -22.69 4.54
C GLY A 78 3.65 -23.42 5.22
N ARG A 79 4.00 -23.03 6.47
CA ARG A 79 4.72 -23.95 7.35
C ARG A 79 4.02 -25.31 7.25
N PRO A 80 4.73 -26.42 6.96
CA PRO A 80 4.13 -27.74 7.07
C PRO A 80 3.65 -27.97 8.51
N ASP A 81 2.83 -29.00 8.70
CA ASP A 81 2.08 -29.23 9.93
C ASP A 81 2.90 -29.22 11.24
N ARG A 82 2.15 -29.22 12.35
CA ARG A 82 2.56 -28.74 13.69
C ARG A 82 3.81 -29.31 14.39
N PRO A 83 4.47 -30.44 14.04
CA PRO A 83 5.62 -30.91 14.83
C PRO A 83 6.85 -29.98 14.94
N GLY A 84 7.03 -29.02 14.02
CA GLY A 84 8.24 -28.18 13.95
C GLY A 84 8.18 -26.78 14.58
N GLU A 85 7.01 -26.28 15.00
CA GLU A 85 6.88 -24.87 15.39
C GLU A 85 7.70 -24.51 16.64
N VAL A 86 7.79 -25.42 17.61
CA VAL A 86 8.59 -25.22 18.83
C VAL A 86 10.08 -25.06 18.48
N THR A 87 10.63 -25.94 17.64
CA THR A 87 12.03 -25.89 17.17
C THR A 87 12.33 -24.57 16.44
N TYR A 88 11.40 -24.13 15.59
CA TYR A 88 11.52 -22.84 14.90
C TYR A 88 11.60 -21.65 15.87
N TYR A 89 10.76 -21.61 16.91
CA TYR A 89 10.81 -20.55 17.93
C TYR A 89 12.05 -20.66 18.83
N GLN A 90 12.54 -21.87 19.13
CA GLN A 90 13.81 -22.10 19.82
C GLN A 90 14.98 -21.50 19.02
N HIS A 91 15.10 -21.83 17.74
CA HIS A 91 16.16 -21.27 16.89
C HIS A 91 16.04 -19.74 16.68
N ILE A 92 14.84 -19.16 16.69
CA ILE A 92 14.68 -17.69 16.75
C ILE A 92 15.29 -17.12 18.04
N PHE A 93 15.04 -17.75 19.18
CA PHE A 93 15.53 -17.31 20.49
C PHE A 93 17.06 -17.45 20.60
N GLU A 94 17.61 -18.59 20.19
CA GLU A 94 19.05 -18.85 20.13
C GLU A 94 19.77 -17.87 19.19
N ARG A 95 19.21 -17.58 18.00
CA ARG A 95 19.75 -16.56 17.08
C ARG A 95 19.77 -15.15 17.66
N ARG A 96 18.84 -14.81 18.56
CA ARG A 96 18.82 -13.52 19.27
C ARG A 96 19.91 -13.47 20.34
N ILE A 97 20.11 -14.54 21.10
CA ILE A 97 21.23 -14.65 22.04
C ILE A 97 22.57 -14.49 21.28
N ALA A 98 22.80 -15.30 20.24
CA ALA A 98 24.01 -15.23 19.44
C ALA A 98 24.26 -13.84 18.82
N TYR A 99 23.19 -13.15 18.37
CA TYR A 99 23.25 -11.76 17.90
C TYR A 99 23.75 -10.80 18.98
N ILE A 100 23.12 -10.80 20.16
CA ILE A 100 23.44 -9.88 21.27
C ILE A 100 24.92 -9.99 21.65
N PHE A 101 25.43 -11.22 21.81
CA PHE A 101 26.83 -11.45 22.14
C PHE A 101 27.79 -11.05 20.99
N ALA A 102 27.46 -11.37 19.73
CA ALA A 102 28.29 -11.02 18.58
C ALA A 102 28.50 -9.50 18.44
N VAL A 103 27.40 -8.74 18.54
CA VAL A 103 27.43 -7.28 18.45
C VAL A 103 28.18 -6.67 19.64
N SER A 104 27.85 -7.08 20.86
CA SER A 104 28.47 -6.51 22.06
C SER A 104 29.97 -6.79 22.16
N PHE A 105 30.42 -8.02 21.88
CA PHE A 105 31.85 -8.32 21.83
C PHE A 105 32.59 -7.54 20.74
N THR A 106 31.95 -7.30 19.59
CA THR A 106 32.52 -6.46 18.51
C THR A 106 32.68 -5.01 18.98
N ARG A 107 31.67 -4.41 19.63
CA ARG A 107 31.77 -3.07 20.22
C ARG A 107 32.84 -3.00 21.31
N PHE A 108 32.89 -3.98 22.20
CA PHE A 108 33.92 -4.06 23.25
C PHE A 108 35.33 -4.18 22.64
N SER A 109 35.52 -4.95 21.56
CA SER A 109 36.79 -4.99 20.82
C SER A 109 37.18 -3.62 20.27
N VAL A 110 36.25 -2.89 19.63
CA VAL A 110 36.54 -1.57 19.04
C VAL A 110 36.90 -0.55 20.13
N LEU A 111 36.18 -0.54 21.24
CA LEU A 111 36.43 0.38 22.35
C LEU A 111 37.74 0.04 23.09
N ALA A 112 38.06 -1.25 23.29
CA ALA A 112 39.36 -1.69 23.81
C ALA A 112 40.52 -1.34 22.85
N TYR A 113 40.28 -1.46 21.53
CA TYR A 113 41.23 -1.04 20.48
C TYR A 113 41.51 0.47 20.55
N TYR A 114 40.48 1.31 20.70
CA TYR A 114 40.62 2.76 20.88
C TYR A 114 41.32 3.12 22.20
N LEU A 115 40.97 2.47 23.32
CA LEU A 115 41.64 2.65 24.61
C LEU A 115 43.13 2.26 24.59
N ARG A 116 43.54 1.39 23.69
CA ARG A 116 44.95 1.04 23.49
C ARG A 116 45.70 2.04 22.58
N ILE A 117 45.02 2.67 21.62
CA ILE A 117 45.66 3.58 20.66
C ILE A 117 45.70 5.02 21.13
N PHE A 118 44.66 5.52 21.80
CA PHE A 118 44.66 6.90 22.29
C PHE A 118 45.69 7.06 23.42
N PRO A 119 46.76 7.85 23.26
CA PRO A 119 47.79 8.00 24.29
C PRO A 119 47.22 8.61 25.57
N PRO A 120 47.89 8.43 26.74
CA PRO A 120 47.40 8.91 28.03
C PRO A 120 47.02 10.39 28.08
N GLY A 121 47.67 11.25 27.27
CA GLY A 121 47.36 12.68 27.17
C GLY A 121 45.99 13.01 26.55
N LEU A 122 45.35 12.08 25.81
CA LEU A 122 44.00 12.27 25.25
C LEU A 122 42.92 11.88 26.27
N ILE A 123 42.97 12.50 27.46
CA ILE A 123 42.12 12.16 28.61
C ILE A 123 40.63 12.19 28.25
N THR A 124 40.18 13.21 27.50
CA THR A 124 38.78 13.35 27.08
C THR A 124 38.30 12.19 26.20
N LEU A 125 39.08 11.79 25.18
CA LEU A 125 38.72 10.67 24.30
C LEU A 125 38.75 9.34 25.05
N ARG A 126 39.75 9.13 25.93
CA ARG A 126 39.81 7.92 26.77
C ARG A 126 38.63 7.84 27.75
N ARG A 127 38.19 8.96 28.33
CA ARG A 127 36.95 9.03 29.15
C ARG A 127 35.73 8.65 28.32
N TRP A 128 35.57 9.19 27.11
CA TRP A 128 34.46 8.82 26.22
C TRP A 128 34.49 7.35 25.81
N CYS A 129 35.66 6.73 25.59
CA CYS A 129 35.74 5.28 25.38
C CYS A 129 35.18 4.49 26.57
N TRP A 130 35.49 4.89 27.82
CA TRP A 130 34.97 4.23 29.02
C TRP A 130 33.46 4.46 29.21
N VAL A 131 32.96 5.67 28.92
CA VAL A 131 31.52 5.97 28.92
C VAL A 131 30.80 5.10 27.89
N LEU A 132 31.31 5.00 26.67
CA LEU A 132 30.74 4.15 25.62
C LEU A 132 30.83 2.65 25.94
N LEU A 133 31.86 2.22 26.68
CA LEU A 133 31.97 0.84 27.15
C LEU A 133 30.90 0.54 28.21
N ALA A 134 30.65 1.47 29.13
CA ALA A 134 29.58 1.37 30.12
C ALA A 134 28.19 1.39 29.47
N LEU A 135 27.96 2.27 28.47
CA LEU A 135 26.70 2.31 27.72
C LEU A 135 26.48 1.05 26.87
N ALA A 136 27.52 0.51 26.23
CA ALA A 136 27.43 -0.75 25.50
C ALA A 136 27.17 -1.96 26.43
N LEU A 137 27.71 -1.94 27.65
CA LEU A 137 27.41 -2.95 28.68
C LEU A 137 25.98 -2.80 29.24
N ALA A 138 25.51 -1.55 29.42
CA ALA A 138 24.13 -1.28 29.81
C ALA A 138 23.14 -1.77 28.75
N GLN A 139 23.36 -1.45 27.47
CA GLN A 139 22.55 -1.94 26.35
C GLN A 139 22.56 -3.47 26.24
N PHE A 140 23.73 -4.10 26.38
CA PHE A 140 23.85 -5.56 26.43
C PHE A 140 22.97 -6.14 27.55
N THR A 141 23.03 -5.53 28.74
CA THR A 141 22.25 -5.97 29.90
C THR A 141 20.75 -5.76 29.67
N GLU A 142 20.32 -4.59 29.19
CA GLU A 142 18.93 -4.28 28.86
C GLU A 142 18.35 -5.28 27.86
N VAL A 143 18.97 -5.42 26.69
CA VAL A 143 18.45 -6.26 25.60
C VAL A 143 18.46 -7.74 25.98
N LEU A 144 19.47 -8.20 26.73
CA LEU A 144 19.50 -9.54 27.27
C LEU A 144 18.40 -9.76 28.33
N THR A 145 18.20 -8.81 29.25
CA THR A 145 17.11 -8.87 30.23
C THR A 145 15.75 -8.91 29.53
N VAL A 146 15.48 -7.99 28.59
CA VAL A 146 14.22 -7.95 27.81
C VAL A 146 13.97 -9.26 27.05
N LEU A 147 15.03 -9.92 26.55
CA LEU A 147 14.90 -11.24 25.93
C LEU A 147 14.57 -12.34 26.95
N LEU A 148 15.25 -12.37 28.08
CA LEU A 148 15.09 -13.41 29.12
C LEU A 148 13.78 -13.28 29.92
N VAL A 149 13.28 -12.05 30.13
CA VAL A 149 11.98 -11.79 30.79
C VAL A 149 10.85 -11.54 29.79
N SER A 150 11.06 -11.86 28.51
CA SER A 150 10.11 -11.63 27.42
C SER A 150 8.75 -12.30 27.62
N CYS A 151 8.67 -13.35 28.44
CA CYS A 151 7.41 -13.86 28.95
C CYS A 151 7.54 -14.33 30.40
N ARG A 152 6.46 -14.19 31.19
CA ARG A 152 6.40 -14.59 32.61
C ARG A 152 6.78 -16.06 32.83
N ASP A 153 6.31 -16.95 31.95
CA ASP A 153 6.61 -18.37 31.94
C ASP A 153 7.36 -18.74 30.64
N ILE A 154 8.63 -18.34 30.52
CA ILE A 154 9.42 -18.59 29.29
C ILE A 154 9.48 -20.07 28.89
N GLY A 155 9.38 -21.00 29.86
CA GLY A 155 9.35 -22.45 29.60
C GLY A 155 8.13 -22.91 28.80
N LYS A 156 7.01 -22.18 28.84
CA LYS A 156 5.80 -22.50 28.06
C LYS A 156 5.97 -22.19 26.58
N LEU A 157 6.91 -21.33 26.19
CA LEU A 157 7.28 -21.14 24.78
C LEU A 157 7.78 -22.42 24.10
N TRP A 158 8.13 -23.43 24.90
CA TRP A 158 8.61 -24.73 24.44
C TRP A 158 7.55 -25.84 24.50
N THR A 159 6.29 -25.52 24.84
CA THR A 159 5.18 -26.49 24.80
C THR A 159 4.35 -26.33 23.53
N GLY A 160 3.94 -27.46 22.94
CA GLY A 160 3.17 -27.47 21.69
C GLY A 160 1.68 -27.16 21.83
N HIS A 161 1.22 -26.81 23.03
CA HIS A 161 -0.21 -26.64 23.35
C HIS A 161 -0.53 -25.18 23.67
N TRP A 162 -1.28 -24.52 22.78
CA TRP A 162 -1.70 -23.12 22.95
C TRP A 162 -2.51 -22.86 24.23
N GLN A 163 -3.15 -23.91 24.78
CA GLN A 163 -3.91 -23.88 26.03
C GLN A 163 -3.01 -23.59 27.26
N ASP A 164 -1.74 -23.99 27.23
CA ASP A 164 -0.80 -23.76 28.33
C ASP A 164 -0.48 -22.26 28.53
N PHE A 165 -0.66 -21.45 27.48
CA PHE A 165 -0.44 -20.00 27.48
C PHE A 165 -1.61 -19.20 28.07
N ALA A 166 -2.72 -19.84 28.46
CA ALA A 166 -3.82 -19.16 29.12
C ALA A 166 -3.33 -18.46 30.40
N GLY A 167 -3.32 -17.12 30.39
CA GLY A 167 -2.87 -16.27 31.50
C GLY A 167 -1.38 -15.91 31.54
N SER A 168 -0.54 -16.35 30.59
CA SER A 168 0.85 -15.92 30.52
C SER A 168 0.99 -14.57 29.80
N MET A 169 1.40 -13.51 30.53
CA MET A 169 1.75 -12.23 29.92
C MET A 169 3.15 -12.30 29.27
N CYS A 170 3.20 -12.10 27.95
CA CYS A 170 4.43 -11.96 27.17
C CYS A 170 4.52 -10.58 26.50
N PHE A 171 5.72 -10.02 26.40
CA PHE A 171 6.00 -8.84 25.58
C PHE A 171 5.92 -9.16 24.09
N THR A 172 5.53 -8.19 23.27
CA THR A 172 5.50 -8.36 21.81
C THR A 172 6.91 -8.57 21.25
N SER A 173 7.03 -9.35 20.17
CA SER A 173 8.33 -9.50 19.49
C SER A 173 8.85 -8.18 18.90
N ALA A 174 7.99 -7.18 18.70
CA ALA A 174 8.39 -5.86 18.21
C ALA A 174 9.13 -5.05 19.29
N SER A 175 8.67 -5.11 20.54
CA SER A 175 9.28 -4.41 21.68
C SER A 175 10.77 -4.75 21.83
N TYR A 176 11.13 -6.04 21.76
CA TYR A 176 12.53 -6.49 21.72
C TYR A 176 13.30 -5.92 20.51
N SER A 177 12.72 -6.03 19.30
CA SER A 177 13.38 -5.59 18.07
C SER A 177 13.63 -4.07 18.04
N TYR A 178 12.72 -3.26 18.62
CA TYR A 178 12.91 -1.81 18.73
C TYR A 178 13.97 -1.43 19.77
N SER A 179 13.94 -1.99 20.99
CA SER A 179 14.99 -1.73 22.01
C SER A 179 16.38 -2.08 21.46
N ALA A 180 16.52 -3.24 20.81
CA ALA A 180 17.78 -3.63 20.16
C ALA A 180 18.19 -2.64 19.04
N ALA A 181 17.37 -2.47 17.99
CA ALA A 181 17.77 -1.71 16.82
C ALA A 181 18.01 -0.21 17.08
N ILE A 182 17.27 0.40 18.02
CA ILE A 182 17.47 1.80 18.40
C ILE A 182 18.79 1.96 19.16
N GLY A 183 19.01 1.16 20.20
CA GLY A 183 20.26 1.21 20.98
C GLY A 183 21.49 0.84 20.12
N ASP A 184 21.33 -0.11 19.21
CA ASP A 184 22.37 -0.47 18.23
C ASP A 184 22.73 0.70 17.32
N SER A 185 21.74 1.37 16.74
CA SER A 185 21.94 2.53 15.86
C SER A 185 22.62 3.69 16.57
N VAL A 186 22.24 3.97 17.82
CA VAL A 186 22.82 5.04 18.64
C VAL A 186 24.28 4.71 19.00
N LEU A 187 24.55 3.52 19.54
CA LEU A 187 25.90 3.13 19.95
C LEU A 187 26.86 3.04 18.76
N ASP A 188 26.46 2.45 17.64
CA ASP A 188 27.32 2.33 16.46
C ASP A 188 27.67 3.73 15.92
N SER A 189 26.70 4.66 15.88
CA SER A 189 26.92 6.05 15.49
C SER A 189 27.89 6.80 16.43
N MET A 190 27.77 6.61 17.76
CA MET A 190 28.65 7.25 18.73
C MET A 190 30.08 6.68 18.67
N ILE A 191 30.23 5.36 18.54
CA ILE A 191 31.53 4.67 18.41
C ILE A 191 32.21 5.11 17.11
N PHE A 192 31.46 5.20 16.01
CA PHE A 192 31.94 5.67 14.71
C PHE A 192 32.41 7.14 14.74
N ALA A 193 31.65 8.02 15.40
CA ALA A 193 31.98 9.45 15.49
C ALA A 193 33.23 9.72 16.37
N LEU A 194 33.46 8.92 17.40
CA LEU A 194 34.49 9.14 18.42
C LEU A 194 35.90 9.45 17.89
N PRO A 195 36.49 8.69 16.95
CA PRO A 195 37.83 8.99 16.42
C PRO A 195 37.87 10.13 15.39
N ILE A 196 36.75 10.60 14.83
CA ILE A 196 36.73 11.56 13.70
C ILE A 196 37.41 12.91 14.07
N PRO A 197 37.10 13.57 15.21
CA PRO A 197 37.73 14.84 15.56
C PRO A 197 39.25 14.74 15.80
N TYR A 198 39.73 13.55 16.20
CA TYR A 198 41.17 13.29 16.33
C TYR A 198 41.82 13.09 14.96
N VAL A 199 41.19 12.28 14.10
CA VAL A 199 41.66 12.00 12.73
C VAL A 199 41.75 13.27 11.89
N TRP A 200 40.76 14.15 11.93
CA TRP A 200 40.76 15.42 11.18
C TRP A 200 41.88 16.38 11.61
N ARG A 201 42.41 16.26 12.84
CA ARG A 201 43.55 17.05 13.32
C ARG A 201 44.91 16.51 12.88
N LEU A 202 44.96 15.35 12.20
CA LEU A 202 46.20 14.78 11.64
C LEU A 202 46.57 15.47 10.31
N SER A 203 47.13 16.67 10.39
CA SER A 203 47.43 17.55 9.24
C SER A 203 48.52 17.06 8.27
N ARG A 204 49.20 15.93 8.54
CA ARG A 204 50.32 15.39 7.73
C ARG A 204 50.20 13.88 7.42
N VAL A 205 49.03 13.43 6.96
CA VAL A 205 48.79 12.01 6.57
C VAL A 205 49.08 11.79 5.07
N LYS A 206 50.00 10.87 4.74
CA LYS A 206 50.34 10.48 3.35
C LYS A 206 49.14 9.85 2.62
N THR A 207 49.02 10.03 1.31
CA THR A 207 47.85 9.62 0.51
C THR A 207 47.45 8.15 0.68
N SER A 208 48.41 7.20 0.71
CA SER A 208 48.11 5.78 0.95
C SER A 208 47.52 5.49 2.33
N GLN A 209 47.92 6.26 3.34
CA GLN A 209 47.37 6.18 4.69
C GLN A 209 45.97 6.79 4.77
N ARG A 210 45.72 7.86 3.99
CA ARG A 210 44.40 8.48 3.84
C ARG A 210 43.41 7.51 3.20
N ILE A 211 43.81 6.78 2.16
CA ILE A 211 42.96 5.77 1.49
C ILE A 211 42.55 4.67 2.48
N GLY A 212 43.49 4.06 3.20
CA GLY A 212 43.17 3.03 4.20
C GLY A 212 42.24 3.52 5.31
N LEU A 213 42.41 4.79 5.72
CA LEU A 213 41.56 5.43 6.72
C LEU A 213 40.13 5.68 6.19
N VAL A 214 40.01 6.15 4.94
CA VAL A 214 38.72 6.32 4.25
C VAL A 214 37.98 4.99 4.11
N VAL A 215 38.66 3.88 3.81
CA VAL A 215 38.02 2.54 3.73
C VAL A 215 37.46 2.11 5.10
N ILE A 216 38.22 2.30 6.18
CA ILE A 216 37.76 1.96 7.54
C ILE A 216 36.54 2.82 7.94
N PHE A 217 36.56 4.13 7.66
CA PHE A 217 35.42 5.01 7.93
C PHE A 217 34.22 4.72 7.00
N ALA A 218 34.43 4.37 5.74
CA ALA A 218 33.33 4.01 4.84
C ALA A 218 32.60 2.75 5.34
N LEU A 219 33.34 1.73 5.78
CA LEU A 219 32.74 0.51 6.35
C LEU A 219 32.03 0.78 7.69
N GLY A 220 32.64 1.57 8.59
CA GLY A 220 31.99 1.98 9.83
C GLY A 220 30.70 2.79 9.60
N PHE A 221 30.68 3.65 8.59
CA PHE A 221 29.48 4.40 8.19
C PHE A 221 28.40 3.48 7.63
N ILE A 222 28.76 2.49 6.79
CA ILE A 222 27.81 1.50 6.27
C ILE A 222 27.16 0.70 7.41
N VAL A 223 27.92 0.30 8.44
CA VAL A 223 27.37 -0.37 9.64
C VAL A 223 26.31 0.50 10.32
N CYS A 224 26.58 1.79 10.52
CA CYS A 224 25.62 2.73 11.11
C CYS A 224 24.35 2.90 10.24
N VAL A 225 24.50 3.00 8.92
CA VAL A 225 23.38 3.10 7.98
C VAL A 225 22.54 1.82 8.00
N VAL A 226 23.17 0.63 8.02
CA VAL A 226 22.46 -0.65 8.08
C VAL A 226 21.70 -0.82 9.40
N ALA A 227 22.26 -0.38 10.54
CA ALA A 227 21.56 -0.35 11.83
C ALA A 227 20.29 0.53 11.75
N LEU A 228 20.43 1.77 11.25
CA LEU A 228 19.30 2.70 11.08
C LEU A 228 18.22 2.16 10.13
N LEU A 229 18.62 1.46 9.06
CA LEU A 229 17.69 0.84 8.11
C LEU A 229 16.86 -0.31 8.72
N GLN A 230 17.25 -0.90 9.86
CA GLN A 230 16.43 -1.93 10.51
C GLN A 230 15.12 -1.35 11.06
N ILE A 231 15.13 -0.13 11.61
CA ILE A 231 13.97 0.51 12.26
C ILE A 231 12.72 0.59 11.33
N PRO A 232 12.80 1.14 10.10
CA PRO A 232 11.66 1.15 9.19
C PRO A 232 11.27 -0.24 8.68
N PHE A 233 12.20 -1.19 8.62
CA PHE A 233 11.88 -2.59 8.27
C PHE A 233 11.15 -3.31 9.41
N ILE A 234 11.50 -3.07 10.68
CA ILE A 234 10.80 -3.58 11.86
C ILE A 234 9.36 -3.07 11.87
N ARG A 235 9.13 -1.76 11.65
CA ARG A 235 7.78 -1.19 11.52
C ARG A 235 6.97 -1.84 10.40
N ARG A 236 7.60 -2.11 9.26
CA ARG A 236 6.95 -2.81 8.14
C ARG A 236 6.69 -4.29 8.44
N ARG A 237 7.52 -4.95 9.26
CA ARG A 237 7.32 -6.34 9.71
C ARG A 237 6.07 -6.50 10.58
N GLU A 238 5.68 -5.49 11.36
CA GLU A 238 4.41 -5.55 12.12
C GLU A 238 3.20 -5.72 11.20
N THR A 239 3.21 -5.04 10.04
CA THR A 239 2.12 -5.15 9.03
C THR A 239 2.27 -6.33 8.07
N LYS A 240 3.50 -6.78 7.79
CA LYS A 240 3.81 -7.87 6.85
C LYS A 240 4.97 -8.75 7.40
N PRO A 241 4.72 -9.63 8.38
CA PRO A 241 5.77 -10.31 9.15
C PRO A 241 6.68 -11.21 8.31
N THR A 242 6.12 -11.88 7.30
CA THR A 242 6.87 -12.74 6.36
C THR A 242 7.91 -11.96 5.56
N TYR A 243 7.47 -10.98 4.76
CA TYR A 243 8.30 -10.33 3.74
C TYR A 243 9.49 -9.57 4.34
N PHE A 244 9.24 -8.83 5.43
CA PHE A 244 10.29 -8.05 6.10
C PHE A 244 11.09 -8.88 7.11
N GLY A 245 10.60 -10.06 7.53
CA GLY A 245 11.33 -10.97 8.42
C GLY A 245 12.65 -11.47 7.81
N GLY A 246 12.64 -11.88 6.54
CA GLY A 246 13.85 -12.28 5.82
C GLY A 246 14.82 -11.10 5.65
N ALA A 247 14.31 -9.95 5.18
CA ALA A 247 15.12 -8.75 4.97
C ALA A 247 15.80 -8.21 6.25
N ILE A 248 15.12 -8.25 7.40
CA ILE A 248 15.70 -7.87 8.69
C ILE A 248 16.88 -8.79 9.08
N ASN A 249 16.76 -10.10 8.85
CA ASN A 249 17.87 -11.02 9.13
C ASN A 249 19.08 -10.75 8.22
N MET A 250 18.87 -10.45 6.93
CA MET A 250 19.95 -10.02 6.03
C MET A 250 20.64 -8.74 6.54
N LEU A 251 19.87 -7.71 6.93
CA LEU A 251 20.41 -6.46 7.47
C LEU A 251 21.22 -6.70 8.75
N ILE A 252 20.73 -7.57 9.64
CA ILE A 252 21.43 -7.99 10.86
C ILE A 252 22.78 -8.68 10.55
N ALA A 253 22.79 -9.62 9.59
CA ALA A 253 24.01 -10.33 9.21
C ALA A 253 25.03 -9.40 8.53
N ILE A 254 24.55 -8.49 7.68
CA ILE A 254 25.37 -7.43 7.07
C ILE A 254 25.99 -6.54 8.15
N GLN A 255 25.20 -6.09 9.14
CA GLN A 255 25.70 -5.24 10.23
C GLN A 255 26.82 -5.92 11.01
N ILE A 256 26.60 -7.15 11.51
CA ILE A 256 27.60 -7.88 12.32
C ILE A 256 28.87 -8.14 11.51
N SER A 257 28.74 -8.71 10.31
CA SER A 257 29.91 -9.12 9.53
C SER A 257 30.76 -7.92 9.09
N LEU A 258 30.12 -6.82 8.65
CA LEU A 258 30.84 -5.59 8.32
C LEU A 258 31.44 -4.91 9.56
N ALA A 259 30.79 -4.99 10.73
CA ALA A 259 31.35 -4.48 11.98
C ALA A 259 32.61 -5.27 12.41
N ILE A 260 32.60 -6.60 12.29
CA ILE A 260 33.77 -7.45 12.59
C ILE A 260 34.94 -7.17 11.62
N VAL A 261 34.64 -6.99 10.34
CA VAL A 261 35.62 -6.61 9.31
C VAL A 261 36.20 -5.23 9.62
N ALA A 262 35.35 -4.21 9.85
CA ALA A 262 35.76 -2.85 10.18
C ALA A 262 36.61 -2.78 11.46
N ALA A 263 36.26 -3.56 12.49
CA ALA A 263 37.03 -3.67 13.73
C ALA A 263 38.42 -4.31 13.54
N SER A 264 38.61 -5.09 12.46
CA SER A 264 39.82 -5.90 12.24
C SER A 264 40.78 -5.33 11.20
N LEU A 265 40.27 -4.60 10.21
CA LEU A 265 41.07 -3.92 9.17
C LEU A 265 42.24 -3.06 9.67
N PRO A 266 42.12 -2.28 10.77
CA PRO A 266 43.21 -1.41 11.23
C PRO A 266 44.53 -2.15 11.54
N ASP A 267 44.46 -3.43 11.94
CA ASP A 267 45.63 -4.25 12.24
C ASP A 267 46.21 -4.99 11.02
N LEU A 268 45.40 -5.22 9.97
CA LEU A 268 45.85 -5.84 8.73
C LEU A 268 46.81 -4.97 7.91
N ARG A 269 46.82 -3.66 8.16
CA ARG A 269 47.73 -2.70 7.52
C ARG A 269 49.21 -3.09 7.62
N ALA A 270 49.63 -3.70 8.74
CA ALA A 270 51.02 -4.14 8.93
C ALA A 270 51.38 -5.35 8.05
N LEU A 271 50.41 -6.20 7.74
CA LEU A 271 50.57 -7.38 6.89
C LEU A 271 50.50 -6.99 5.40
N LEU A 272 49.55 -6.13 5.01
CA LEU A 272 49.45 -5.58 3.65
C LEU A 272 50.73 -4.85 3.22
N ALA A 273 51.33 -4.07 4.12
CA ALA A 273 52.61 -3.38 3.87
C ALA A 273 53.82 -4.33 3.70
N ARG A 274 53.66 -5.61 4.05
CA ARG A 274 54.70 -6.66 3.96
C ARG A 274 54.52 -7.53 2.72
N SER A 275 53.26 -7.86 2.36
CA SER A 275 52.92 -8.63 1.17
C SER A 275 52.91 -7.80 -0.13
N PHE A 276 52.62 -6.50 -0.03
CA PHE A 276 52.58 -5.59 -1.19
C PHE A 276 53.52 -4.39 -0.98
N PRO A 277 54.85 -4.57 -1.16
CA PRO A 277 55.84 -3.54 -0.85
C PRO A 277 55.64 -2.22 -1.60
N HIS A 278 55.05 -2.23 -2.80
CA HIS A 278 54.67 -1.01 -3.54
C HIS A 278 53.63 -0.12 -2.84
N PHE A 279 52.86 -0.64 -1.87
CA PHE A 279 51.93 0.15 -1.05
C PHE A 279 52.54 0.61 0.29
N SER A 280 53.79 0.23 0.58
CA SER A 280 54.51 0.59 1.81
C SER A 280 55.47 1.76 1.59
N PRO A 281 55.38 2.86 2.35
CA PRO A 281 56.23 4.04 2.16
C PRO A 281 57.65 3.88 2.78
N LEU A 282 58.18 2.65 2.81
CA LEU A 282 59.45 2.27 3.44
C LEU A 282 60.31 1.38 2.54
N HIS A 283 60.69 1.89 1.37
CA HIS A 283 62.01 1.59 0.78
C HIS A 283 62.47 2.71 -0.16
N HIS A 284 63.22 3.66 0.39
CA HIS A 284 64.20 4.45 -0.36
C HIS A 284 65.39 4.76 0.54
N ARG A 285 66.20 3.73 0.82
CA ARG A 285 67.65 3.90 1.00
C ARG A 285 68.38 2.61 0.65
N SER A 286 69.06 2.69 -0.50
CA SER A 286 70.17 1.90 -1.02
C SER A 286 70.49 0.53 -0.38
N LEU A 287 70.33 -0.52 -1.19
CA LEU A 287 71.38 -1.52 -1.34
C LEU A 287 71.90 -1.43 -2.79
N ASN A 288 72.90 -0.56 -3.00
CA ASN A 288 73.79 -0.65 -4.14
C ASN A 288 75.21 -0.36 -3.66
N ASN A 289 75.89 -1.43 -3.23
CA ASN A 289 77.34 -1.42 -3.13
C ASN A 289 77.90 -1.59 -4.54
N ASN A 290 78.63 -0.58 -5.04
CA ASN A 290 79.89 -0.87 -5.72
C ASN A 290 80.83 0.34 -5.63
N PRO A 291 82.16 0.13 -5.53
CA PRO A 291 83.08 1.14 -5.02
C PRO A 291 83.76 1.95 -6.13
N ARG A 292 84.13 3.20 -5.81
CA ARG A 292 85.35 3.89 -6.29
C ARG A 292 85.48 5.25 -5.58
N SER A 293 86.73 5.65 -5.29
CA SER A 293 87.21 6.99 -4.88
C SER A 293 86.35 7.77 -3.85
N GLY A 294 86.76 8.04 -2.62
CA GLY A 294 88.12 8.05 -2.05
C GLY A 294 88.58 9.48 -1.79
N THR A 295 89.15 9.72 -0.59
CA THR A 295 89.80 10.95 -0.11
C THR A 295 88.92 12.21 -0.03
N ARG A 296 89.10 13.13 0.94
CA ARG A 296 89.72 13.14 2.28
C ARG A 296 89.24 14.45 2.92
N ASP A 297 89.15 14.53 4.25
CA ASP A 297 89.81 15.57 5.08
C ASP A 297 89.20 15.70 6.48
N VAL A 298 90.09 16.01 7.43
CA VAL A 298 89.88 16.38 8.85
C VAL A 298 89.31 15.28 9.78
N GLU A 299 90.19 14.36 10.19
CA GLU A 299 90.26 13.92 11.58
C GLU A 299 91.39 14.72 12.26
N GLU A 300 91.12 15.30 13.43
CA GLU A 300 92.15 15.49 14.46
C GLU A 300 91.50 15.30 15.85
N ALA A 301 92.19 14.56 16.71
CA ALA A 301 91.74 14.23 18.08
C ALA A 301 92.25 15.33 19.07
N THR A 302 92.01 15.33 20.39
CA THR A 302 91.96 14.21 21.33
C THR A 302 91.45 14.68 22.72
N ALA A 303 90.99 13.70 23.51
CA ALA A 303 91.17 13.58 24.97
C ALA A 303 90.36 14.44 25.98
N GLU A 304 90.15 13.80 27.14
CA GLU A 304 89.68 14.29 28.45
C GLU A 304 88.21 14.80 28.52
N ASN A 305 87.41 14.47 29.55
CA ASN A 305 87.76 13.98 30.88
C ASN A 305 86.69 13.05 31.52
N GLU A 306 87.13 12.06 32.31
CA GLU A 306 86.26 11.16 33.09
C GLU A 306 86.11 11.66 34.55
N GLU A 307 85.22 12.62 34.86
CA GLU A 307 85.03 12.98 36.29
C GLU A 307 83.62 13.39 36.78
N GLU A 308 82.54 12.82 36.24
CA GLU A 308 81.27 12.81 36.99
C GLU A 308 80.56 11.45 37.03
N ARG A 309 81.38 10.40 37.09
CA ARG A 309 80.96 9.01 37.36
C ARG A 309 80.77 8.75 38.86
N SER A 310 80.09 9.64 39.57
CA SER A 310 79.89 9.57 41.02
C SER A 310 78.52 10.09 41.44
N ARG A 311 77.79 9.33 42.28
CA ARG A 311 76.57 9.74 43.02
C ARG A 311 75.32 10.15 42.21
N ARG A 312 74.71 9.14 41.56
CA ARG A 312 73.28 8.77 41.79
C ARG A 312 72.94 7.41 41.16
N ARG A 313 73.32 6.34 41.87
CA ARG A 313 72.85 4.97 41.62
C ARG A 313 71.81 4.57 42.68
N SER A 314 70.91 3.67 42.27
CA SER A 314 69.74 3.13 42.97
C SER A 314 68.47 3.99 42.80
N ASN A 315 67.31 3.44 42.41
CA ASN A 315 66.87 2.05 42.48
C ASN A 315 65.97 1.55 41.33
N LEU A 316 65.90 0.22 41.20
CA LEU A 316 64.86 -0.61 40.56
C LEU A 316 64.70 -0.59 39.01
N ARG A 317 65.28 -1.61 38.37
CA ARG A 317 64.86 -2.12 37.05
C ARG A 317 63.42 -2.67 37.11
N LYS A 318 62.66 -2.52 36.01
CA LYS A 318 61.42 -3.27 35.70
C LYS A 318 61.46 -3.81 34.25
N PRO A 319 60.68 -4.85 33.88
CA PRO A 319 61.12 -5.86 32.90
C PRO A 319 60.98 -5.53 31.39
N ASP A 320 61.63 -6.35 30.55
CA ASP A 320 61.92 -6.16 29.12
C ASP A 320 60.74 -6.04 28.13
N TRP A 321 59.48 -6.02 28.57
CA TRP A 321 58.34 -5.86 27.66
C TRP A 321 58.14 -4.42 27.12
N MET A 322 58.98 -3.47 27.56
CA MET A 322 58.88 -2.04 27.22
C MET A 322 59.65 -1.64 25.94
N ARG A 323 60.32 -2.57 25.23
CA ARG A 323 61.07 -2.30 23.97
C ARG A 323 60.35 -2.77 22.70
N SER A 324 59.23 -2.14 22.32
CA SER A 324 58.68 -2.27 20.94
C SER A 324 57.60 -1.23 20.57
N SER A 325 57.92 0.06 20.62
CA SER A 325 57.18 1.07 19.83
C SER A 325 58.04 2.31 19.51
N ILE A 326 58.15 2.59 18.20
CA ILE A 326 58.65 3.75 17.44
C ILE A 326 59.37 4.91 18.21
N PRO A 327 60.57 5.37 17.79
CA PRO A 327 61.31 6.46 18.45
C PRO A 327 60.59 7.82 18.45
N ALA A 328 60.89 8.64 19.47
CA ALA A 328 60.31 9.96 19.70
C ALA A 328 60.80 11.10 18.76
N SER A 329 61.46 10.78 17.65
CA SER A 329 62.08 11.78 16.75
C SER A 329 61.17 12.30 15.62
N LEU A 330 59.87 11.97 15.63
CA LEU A 330 58.88 12.43 14.63
C LEU A 330 57.86 13.46 15.17
N LEU A 331 58.06 13.98 16.38
CA LEU A 331 57.20 14.97 17.02
C LEU A 331 57.99 16.16 17.58
N SER A 332 58.62 16.92 16.68
CA SER A 332 59.03 18.29 16.97
C SER A 332 59.00 19.15 15.71
N THR A 333 58.15 20.17 15.70
CA THR A 333 58.38 21.45 15.03
C THR A 333 57.66 22.53 15.82
N THR A 334 58.42 23.22 16.68
CA THR A 334 58.09 24.53 17.26
C THR A 334 57.95 25.57 16.15
N ILE A 335 57.18 26.64 16.38
CA ILE A 335 57.45 28.03 15.96
C ILE A 335 56.55 28.96 16.80
N THR A 336 56.95 30.22 16.94
CA THR A 336 56.77 31.06 18.12
C THR A 336 55.60 32.06 18.05
N ARG A 337 55.22 32.58 19.23
CA ARG A 337 54.59 33.90 19.39
C ARG A 337 55.64 34.98 19.11
N ASP A 338 55.23 36.13 18.58
CA ASP A 338 55.64 37.46 19.06
C ASP A 338 54.62 38.55 18.64
N ASP A 339 54.34 39.44 19.59
CA ASP A 339 54.07 40.89 19.52
C ASP A 339 52.87 41.59 18.83
N ALA A 340 52.02 42.14 19.73
CA ALA A 340 51.84 43.60 19.97
C ALA A 340 50.70 44.42 19.31
N SER A 341 49.59 44.52 20.05
CA SER A 341 48.90 45.75 20.52
C SER A 341 48.62 46.97 19.62
N MET A 342 47.35 47.39 19.59
CA MET A 342 46.93 48.81 19.71
C MET A 342 45.50 48.95 20.29
N ASN A 343 45.15 50.13 20.82
CA ASN A 343 44.06 50.35 21.80
C ASN A 343 42.87 51.20 21.30
N MET A 344 41.62 50.85 21.73
CA MET A 344 40.46 51.72 22.13
C MET A 344 39.89 52.75 21.10
N PRO A 345 38.62 53.28 21.24
CA PRO A 345 37.80 53.37 22.47
C PRO A 345 36.28 53.03 22.42
N GLN A 346 35.83 52.53 23.58
CA GLN A 346 34.60 52.80 24.36
C GLN A 346 33.30 53.42 23.76
N SER A 347 32.16 52.79 24.10
CA SER A 347 31.09 53.43 24.92
C SER A 347 30.28 52.38 25.72
N ARG A 348 29.46 52.81 26.70
CA ARG A 348 28.83 52.08 27.84
C ARG A 348 27.51 52.80 28.21
N PRO A 349 26.69 52.39 29.22
CA PRO A 349 26.37 51.10 29.88
C PRO A 349 24.81 50.92 29.87
N PRO A 350 24.04 50.45 30.90
CA PRO A 350 24.25 49.56 32.08
C PRO A 350 23.22 48.37 32.12
N MET A 351 22.97 47.62 33.22
CA MET A 351 23.81 46.85 34.18
C MET A 351 22.86 46.09 35.17
N VAL A 352 23.35 45.03 35.85
CA VAL A 352 22.84 44.44 37.13
C VAL A 352 21.75 43.33 37.10
N CYS A 353 22.21 42.08 37.32
CA CYS A 353 21.80 41.02 38.30
C CYS A 353 20.31 40.62 38.51
N ARG A 354 19.94 39.40 38.95
CA ARG A 354 20.62 38.41 39.82
C ARG A 354 20.34 36.93 39.45
N ASN A 355 21.24 36.06 39.94
CA ASN A 355 21.15 34.59 40.12
C ASN A 355 20.28 34.25 41.39
N PRO A 356 20.10 32.98 41.89
CA PRO A 356 20.69 31.70 41.47
C PRO A 356 19.80 30.42 41.43
N SER A 357 20.26 29.45 40.63
CA SER A 357 20.60 28.02 40.92
C SER A 357 20.08 27.23 42.15
N VAL A 358 20.19 25.87 42.06
CA VAL A 358 20.40 24.80 43.10
C VAL A 358 19.18 23.87 43.40
N ILE A 359 19.23 22.52 43.59
CA ILE A 359 20.14 21.35 43.32
C ILE A 359 19.29 20.02 43.39
N PHE A 360 19.84 18.88 42.90
CA PHE A 360 19.51 17.43 43.07
C PHE A 360 19.10 16.95 44.52
N PRO A 361 18.61 15.71 44.83
CA PRO A 361 19.14 14.40 44.34
C PRO A 361 18.19 13.14 44.32
N TRP A 362 18.84 11.97 44.34
CA TRP A 362 18.46 10.56 44.10
C TRP A 362 17.56 9.78 45.10
N ALA A 363 16.72 8.89 44.53
CA ALA A 363 16.64 7.41 44.69
C ALA A 363 16.18 6.64 45.98
N THR A 364 15.69 5.42 45.69
CA THR A 364 15.61 4.15 46.46
C THR A 364 14.42 3.77 47.38
N LYS A 365 13.82 2.61 47.02
CA LYS A 365 13.37 1.46 47.85
C LYS A 365 12.06 1.45 48.67
N THR A 366 11.26 0.40 48.42
CA THR A 366 10.62 -0.58 49.35
C THR A 366 10.44 -0.19 50.83
N GLU A 367 9.35 -0.45 51.55
CA GLU A 367 8.44 -1.62 51.48
C GLU A 367 7.16 -1.45 52.39
N THR A 368 6.11 -2.25 52.15
CA THR A 368 5.08 -2.77 53.11
C THR A 368 4.13 -1.89 54.01
N VAL A 369 2.87 -2.35 54.03
CA VAL A 369 1.94 -2.59 55.19
C VAL A 369 0.78 -1.62 55.55
N SER A 370 -0.37 -2.27 55.84
CA SER A 370 -1.60 -1.90 56.58
C SER A 370 -2.57 -0.80 56.09
N THR A 371 -3.66 -1.25 55.45
CA THR A 371 -5.07 -1.27 55.97
C THR A 371 -5.49 -0.21 57.01
N LEU A 372 -6.66 0.46 56.90
CA LEU A 372 -8.00 -0.05 57.29
C LEU A 372 -9.14 0.97 57.02
N GLY A 373 -10.41 0.51 57.06
CA GLY A 373 -11.66 1.31 57.05
C GLY A 373 -12.15 1.69 55.64
N ILE A 374 -12.96 0.92 54.90
CA ILE A 374 -14.12 0.05 55.22
C ILE A 374 -15.31 0.86 55.77
N GLU A 375 -16.47 0.79 55.07
CA GLU A 375 -17.77 0.23 55.54
C GLU A 375 -18.90 0.60 54.54
N ASN A 376 -19.90 -0.24 54.23
CA ASN A 376 -20.03 -1.71 54.26
C ASN A 376 -21.17 -2.09 53.27
N ILE A 377 -21.01 -3.08 52.36
CA ILE A 377 -21.21 -4.53 52.52
C ILE A 377 -22.69 -4.93 52.77
N GLN A 378 -23.27 -5.70 51.84
CA GLN A 378 -23.59 -7.13 52.10
C GLN A 378 -23.78 -7.95 50.80
N PHE A 379 -22.87 -8.94 50.63
CA PHE A 379 -23.03 -10.13 49.82
C PHE A 379 -23.38 -11.31 50.75
N LEU A 380 -23.93 -12.40 50.20
CA LEU A 380 -23.76 -13.74 50.79
C LEU A 380 -23.43 -14.76 49.68
N ASP A 381 -22.38 -15.54 49.93
CA ASP A 381 -21.85 -16.65 49.10
C ASP A 381 -22.67 -17.95 49.27
N GLY A 382 -22.49 -18.93 48.36
CA GLY A 382 -23.27 -20.18 48.47
C GLY A 382 -22.93 -21.46 47.69
N GLN A 383 -21.72 -21.66 47.13
CA GLN A 383 -21.18 -22.99 46.69
C GLN A 383 -21.96 -23.81 45.61
N PRO A 384 -21.33 -24.84 44.98
CA PRO A 384 -21.82 -25.45 43.74
C PRO A 384 -22.51 -26.82 43.89
N GLY A 385 -23.42 -27.11 42.95
CA GLY A 385 -23.65 -28.46 42.44
C GLY A 385 -25.05 -29.05 42.65
N ARG A 386 -25.72 -29.38 41.54
CA ARG A 386 -26.42 -30.66 41.29
C ARG A 386 -27.02 -30.70 39.89
N ARG A 387 -26.90 -31.84 39.21
CA ARG A 387 -27.77 -32.20 38.07
C ARG A 387 -29.20 -32.45 38.58
N PRO A 388 -30.19 -32.36 37.70
CA PRO A 388 -31.02 -33.55 37.50
C PRO A 388 -31.15 -33.93 36.02
N SER A 389 -31.48 -35.21 35.81
CA SER A 389 -31.75 -35.85 34.52
C SER A 389 -33.10 -36.55 34.58
N LEU A 390 -33.75 -36.77 33.43
CA LEU A 390 -35.01 -37.54 33.24
C LEU A 390 -36.28 -36.75 33.68
N ALA A 391 -37.47 -36.90 33.08
CA ALA A 391 -37.93 -37.74 31.96
C ALA A 391 -39.19 -37.10 31.27
N PRO A 392 -39.72 -37.67 30.16
CA PRO A 392 -40.75 -37.03 29.31
C PRO A 392 -42.20 -37.49 29.57
N GLY A 393 -43.20 -36.74 29.06
CA GLY A 393 -44.51 -37.32 28.70
C GLY A 393 -45.73 -36.39 28.68
N GLN A 394 -46.55 -36.50 27.61
CA GLN A 394 -48.00 -36.17 27.51
C GLN A 394 -48.41 -34.67 27.58
N GLN A 395 -49.44 -34.17 26.91
CA GLN A 395 -50.37 -34.71 25.88
C GLN A 395 -50.98 -33.53 25.06
N ALA A 396 -51.52 -33.79 23.86
CA ALA A 396 -52.25 -32.80 23.04
C ALA A 396 -53.74 -32.65 23.45
N PRO A 397 -54.52 -31.69 22.89
CA PRO A 397 -55.29 -32.04 21.69
C PRO A 397 -55.54 -30.93 20.63
N ILE A 398 -55.25 -31.29 19.38
CA ILE A 398 -56.11 -31.25 18.16
C ILE A 398 -57.29 -30.26 18.10
N ALA A 399 -57.27 -29.37 17.08
CA ALA A 399 -58.36 -29.09 16.12
C ALA A 399 -57.86 -28.18 14.97
N ALA A 400 -58.44 -28.08 13.76
CA ALA A 400 -59.01 -29.10 12.87
C ALA A 400 -59.12 -28.54 11.43
N ILE A 401 -58.46 -29.19 10.46
CA ILE A 401 -58.87 -29.45 9.05
C ILE A 401 -59.64 -28.33 8.26
N ARG A 402 -59.06 -27.81 7.15
CA ARG A 402 -59.53 -28.03 5.75
C ARG A 402 -58.75 -27.23 4.67
N ARG A 403 -58.34 -27.94 3.62
CA ARG A 403 -58.16 -27.41 2.24
C ARG A 403 -59.43 -27.68 1.43
N PRO A 404 -59.66 -26.97 0.32
CA PRO A 404 -60.15 -27.59 -0.91
C PRO A 404 -59.27 -27.31 -2.14
N SER A 405 -59.59 -27.97 -3.25
CA SER A 405 -58.82 -28.10 -4.50
C SER A 405 -59.41 -27.32 -5.68
N LEU A 406 -58.74 -27.36 -6.83
CA LEU A 406 -59.27 -26.90 -8.13
C LEU A 406 -60.62 -27.57 -8.48
N ALA A 407 -61.55 -26.81 -9.07
CA ALA A 407 -62.01 -26.92 -10.47
C ALA A 407 -63.46 -26.40 -10.73
N GLU A 408 -63.67 -25.91 -11.96
CA GLU A 408 -64.93 -25.79 -12.74
C GLU A 408 -65.86 -24.53 -12.68
N VAL A 409 -66.43 -24.26 -13.88
CA VAL A 409 -67.66 -23.51 -14.28
C VAL A 409 -67.67 -21.97 -14.47
N LEU A 410 -67.19 -21.53 -15.65
CA LEU A 410 -67.92 -20.86 -16.76
C LEU A 410 -68.94 -19.68 -16.58
N ASN A 411 -68.83 -18.76 -17.58
CA ASN A 411 -69.83 -17.91 -18.25
C ASN A 411 -70.24 -16.51 -17.71
N CYS A 412 -69.85 -15.43 -18.42
CA CYS A 412 -70.72 -14.71 -19.37
C CYS A 412 -69.99 -13.59 -20.18
N SER A 413 -70.18 -13.60 -21.52
CA SER A 413 -70.34 -12.50 -22.51
C SER A 413 -69.55 -11.15 -22.47
N ALA A 414 -69.37 -10.39 -23.56
CA ALA A 414 -69.30 -10.63 -25.02
C ALA A 414 -68.96 -9.29 -25.76
N ALA A 415 -68.20 -9.37 -26.87
CA ALA A 415 -68.14 -8.45 -28.04
C ALA A 415 -67.93 -6.92 -27.89
N LEU A 416 -66.94 -6.36 -28.61
CA LEU A 416 -67.15 -5.59 -29.87
C LEU A 416 -65.84 -5.04 -30.49
N THR A 417 -65.74 -5.13 -31.82
CA THR A 417 -64.83 -4.40 -32.76
C THR A 417 -65.72 -3.55 -33.70
N PRO A 418 -65.27 -2.80 -34.74
CA PRO A 418 -63.94 -2.52 -35.32
C PRO A 418 -63.67 -0.97 -35.25
N PRO A 419 -63.09 -0.18 -36.22
CA PRO A 419 -62.47 -0.40 -37.54
C PRO A 419 -61.08 0.29 -37.75
N VAL A 420 -60.66 0.41 -39.02
CA VAL A 420 -59.42 1.05 -39.53
C VAL A 420 -59.77 1.93 -40.77
N PRO A 421 -59.09 3.08 -40.95
CA PRO A 421 -58.36 3.41 -42.21
C PRO A 421 -57.00 4.12 -41.95
N GLY A 422 -56.09 4.39 -42.90
CA GLY A 422 -56.00 4.02 -44.33
C GLY A 422 -55.37 5.13 -45.21
N ILE A 423 -54.55 4.76 -46.23
CA ILE A 423 -54.01 5.62 -47.35
C ILE A 423 -52.88 6.61 -46.92
N ALA A 424 -51.74 6.86 -47.62
CA ALA A 424 -51.21 6.46 -48.94
C ALA A 424 -49.66 6.29 -48.97
N LEU A 425 -49.14 5.70 -50.05
CA LEU A 425 -47.72 5.79 -50.51
C LEU A 425 -47.57 6.88 -51.61
N PRO A 426 -46.34 7.28 -51.99
CA PRO A 426 -45.77 6.66 -53.21
C PRO A 426 -44.26 6.36 -53.16
N ALA A 427 -43.84 5.32 -53.91
CA ALA A 427 -42.46 5.11 -54.38
C ALA A 427 -42.26 5.76 -55.77
N PRO A 428 -41.01 5.95 -56.24
CA PRO A 428 -40.36 4.92 -57.09
C PRO A 428 -38.82 4.86 -56.92
N ALA A 429 -38.02 3.94 -57.50
CA ALA A 429 -38.22 2.57 -57.99
C ALA A 429 -36.84 1.96 -58.36
N CYS A 430 -36.71 0.62 -58.35
CA CYS A 430 -35.81 -0.23 -59.18
C CYS A 430 -34.27 0.02 -59.18
N THR A 431 -33.38 -0.97 -59.34
CA THR A 431 -33.49 -2.31 -59.97
C THR A 431 -32.31 -3.23 -59.54
N SER A 432 -32.54 -4.55 -59.47
CA SER A 432 -31.66 -5.72 -59.81
C SER A 432 -30.11 -5.72 -59.60
N ALA A 433 -29.40 -6.84 -59.45
CA ALA A 433 -29.66 -8.24 -59.05
C ALA A 433 -28.31 -9.02 -59.05
N ALA A 434 -28.26 -10.14 -58.31
CA ALA A 434 -27.44 -11.35 -58.56
C ALA A 434 -25.88 -11.32 -58.67
N ASN A 435 -25.25 -12.09 -57.77
CA ASN A 435 -24.15 -13.08 -57.99
C ASN A 435 -22.98 -12.81 -58.95
N SER A 436 -21.74 -12.81 -58.42
CA SER A 436 -20.64 -13.69 -58.91
C SER A 436 -19.38 -13.72 -58.02
N LEU A 437 -19.03 -14.92 -57.54
CA LEU A 437 -17.70 -15.58 -57.51
C LEU A 437 -16.37 -14.79 -57.29
N ILE A 438 -15.63 -15.25 -56.26
CA ILE A 438 -14.16 -15.55 -56.12
C ILE A 438 -13.33 -15.72 -57.44
N PRO A 439 -11.95 -15.72 -57.47
CA PRO A 439 -10.94 -15.54 -56.39
C PRO A 439 -9.58 -14.81 -56.75
N ASN A 440 -8.69 -14.67 -55.74
CA ASN A 440 -7.23 -14.90 -55.74
C ASN A 440 -6.15 -14.07 -56.53
N THR A 441 -5.09 -13.76 -55.75
CA THR A 441 -3.61 -13.83 -56.02
C THR A 441 -2.88 -12.91 -57.02
N THR A 442 -2.00 -12.08 -56.43
CA THR A 442 -0.56 -11.81 -56.76
C THR A 442 -0.02 -11.93 -58.20
N LEU A 443 0.79 -10.93 -58.62
CA LEU A 443 2.26 -11.05 -58.83
C LEU A 443 2.87 -9.79 -59.51
N VAL A 444 4.08 -9.37 -59.07
CA VAL A 444 5.21 -8.87 -59.94
C VAL A 444 5.02 -7.45 -60.59
N GLN A 445 6.00 -6.55 -60.82
CA GLN A 445 7.47 -6.60 -60.92
C GLN A 445 8.16 -5.26 -60.49
N ARG A 446 9.46 -5.31 -60.15
CA ARG A 446 10.43 -4.18 -60.15
C ARG A 446 11.02 -4.00 -61.56
N PRO A 447 11.51 -2.82 -62.02
CA PRO A 447 12.91 -2.34 -61.77
C PRO A 447 13.08 -0.79 -61.85
N ALA A 448 14.26 -0.13 -61.85
CA ALA A 448 15.53 -0.24 -61.10
C ALA A 448 16.44 0.99 -61.40
N ASN A 449 17.57 1.13 -60.68
CA ASN A 449 18.75 2.01 -60.93
C ASN A 449 18.55 3.54 -60.75
N ALA A 450 19.28 4.31 -59.92
CA ALA A 450 20.54 4.20 -59.16
C ALA A 450 21.89 4.45 -59.89
N LYS A 451 22.61 5.51 -59.46
CA LYS A 451 24.08 5.71 -59.47
C LYS A 451 24.43 6.53 -58.21
N ARG A 452 25.03 5.95 -57.16
CA ARG A 452 26.49 5.74 -56.90
C ARG A 452 27.23 7.07 -56.60
N ARG A 453 28.09 7.18 -55.56
CA ARG A 453 29.16 6.20 -55.19
C ARG A 453 29.77 6.46 -53.77
N ARG A 454 30.06 5.37 -53.02
CA ARG A 454 31.16 5.15 -52.01
C ARG A 454 31.23 6.06 -50.74
N SER A 455 31.70 5.63 -49.56
CA SER A 455 32.25 4.32 -49.12
C SER A 455 32.24 4.10 -47.59
N ASN A 456 31.99 2.85 -47.19
CA ASN A 456 32.48 2.06 -46.04
C ASN A 456 32.77 2.67 -44.63
N ILE A 457 32.03 2.10 -43.65
CA ILE A 457 32.51 1.47 -42.41
C ILE A 457 33.26 2.33 -41.37
N HIS A 458 32.56 2.66 -40.28
CA HIS A 458 32.98 2.23 -38.92
C HIS A 458 31.76 2.08 -37.99
N ASN A 459 31.79 1.05 -37.15
CA ASN A 459 30.82 0.80 -36.07
C ASN A 459 31.51 1.12 -34.75
N PRO A 460 30.84 1.83 -33.81
CA PRO A 460 30.70 1.17 -32.50
C PRO A 460 29.38 1.47 -31.76
N LYS A 461 28.81 0.39 -31.21
CA LYS A 461 28.31 0.24 -29.82
C LYS A 461 27.35 1.31 -29.26
N LEU A 462 26.11 0.88 -29.09
CA LEU A 462 25.34 0.90 -27.83
C LEU A 462 25.71 1.98 -26.79
N ASN A 463 24.82 2.95 -26.59
CA ASN A 463 24.54 3.49 -25.27
C ASN A 463 23.05 3.82 -25.14
N LYS A 464 22.39 3.27 -24.11
CA LYS A 464 21.03 3.66 -23.72
C LYS A 464 21.10 5.03 -23.04
N ALA A 465 20.55 6.06 -23.66
CA ALA A 465 20.29 7.33 -23.00
C ALA A 465 18.80 7.41 -22.66
N SER A 466 18.48 7.45 -21.36
CA SER A 466 17.14 7.75 -20.87
C SER A 466 16.78 9.20 -21.18
N ALA A 467 15.72 9.42 -21.96
CA ALA A 467 15.22 10.75 -22.28
C ALA A 467 14.55 11.40 -21.06
N GLY A 468 15.36 12.10 -20.25
CA GLY A 468 14.86 12.96 -19.19
C GLY A 468 14.16 14.19 -19.77
N TRP A 469 12.87 14.32 -19.49
CA TRP A 469 12.08 15.48 -19.91
C TRP A 469 12.58 16.72 -19.16
N ARG A 470 13.26 17.64 -19.87
CA ARG A 470 13.57 18.96 -19.32
C ARG A 470 12.28 19.78 -19.22
N ALA A 471 12.01 20.32 -18.03
CA ALA A 471 10.97 21.33 -17.86
C ALA A 471 11.30 22.56 -18.70
N THR A 472 10.53 22.80 -19.75
CA THR A 472 10.59 24.03 -20.55
C THR A 472 9.88 25.16 -19.82
N THR A 473 10.50 26.33 -19.83
CA THR A 473 9.95 27.59 -19.31
C THR A 473 8.62 27.96 -19.97
N GLN A 474 7.78 28.69 -19.23
CA GLN A 474 6.43 29.08 -19.65
C GLN A 474 6.36 29.71 -21.05
N PRO A 475 5.41 29.29 -21.91
CA PRO A 475 4.86 30.15 -22.94
C PRO A 475 3.98 31.23 -22.29
N ALA A 476 4.00 32.45 -22.81
CA ALA A 476 3.06 33.50 -22.41
C ALA A 476 1.61 33.07 -22.72
N GLY A 477 0.69 33.38 -21.80
CA GLY A 477 -0.63 32.74 -21.78
C GLY A 477 -1.60 33.20 -22.88
N LEU A 478 -2.07 32.24 -23.69
CA LEU A 478 -3.21 32.40 -24.59
C LEU A 478 -4.56 32.53 -23.82
N PRO A 479 -5.66 32.96 -24.47
CA PRO A 479 -6.98 33.10 -23.83
C PRO A 479 -7.62 31.75 -23.52
N GLY A 480 -8.46 31.70 -22.48
CA GLY A 480 -9.25 30.51 -22.11
C GLY A 480 -8.42 29.40 -21.45
N SER A 481 -8.14 29.53 -20.15
CA SER A 481 -7.59 28.43 -19.34
C SER A 481 -8.63 27.88 -18.38
N ALA A 482 -8.77 26.56 -18.34
CA ALA A 482 -9.51 25.79 -17.34
C ALA A 482 -8.55 24.88 -16.58
N LEU A 483 -8.78 24.68 -15.28
CA LEU A 483 -7.93 23.87 -14.42
C LEU A 483 -8.76 22.77 -13.75
N LEU A 484 -8.30 21.52 -13.85
CA LEU A 484 -8.98 20.35 -13.32
C LEU A 484 -8.09 19.62 -12.31
N ILE A 485 -8.69 19.16 -11.21
CA ILE A 485 -8.04 18.20 -10.30
C ILE A 485 -8.42 16.78 -10.73
N GLY A 486 -7.43 15.89 -10.79
CA GLY A 486 -7.48 14.59 -11.45
C GLY A 486 -8.37 13.54 -10.77
N GLY A 487 -8.92 12.66 -11.61
CA GLY A 487 -9.81 11.56 -11.22
C GLY A 487 -10.45 10.91 -12.46
N THR A 488 -11.33 9.94 -12.25
CA THR A 488 -12.00 9.22 -13.36
C THR A 488 -12.88 10.13 -14.20
N ALA A 489 -13.65 11.02 -13.57
CA ALA A 489 -14.42 12.07 -14.27
C ALA A 489 -13.51 13.13 -14.90
N GLY A 490 -12.49 13.59 -14.16
CA GLY A 490 -11.58 14.66 -14.57
C GLY A 490 -10.75 14.35 -15.82
N CYS A 491 -10.38 13.09 -16.05
CA CYS A 491 -9.66 12.70 -17.28
C CYS A 491 -10.55 12.81 -18.53
N LEU A 492 -11.83 12.39 -18.46
CA LEU A 492 -12.80 12.58 -19.54
C LEU A 492 -13.06 14.07 -19.77
N LEU A 493 -13.31 14.83 -18.70
CA LEU A 493 -13.60 16.26 -18.78
C LEU A 493 -12.43 17.04 -19.41
N ALA A 494 -11.18 16.75 -19.03
CA ALA A 494 -9.99 17.34 -19.64
C ALA A 494 -9.89 17.04 -21.14
N HIS A 495 -10.20 15.80 -21.54
CA HIS A 495 -10.21 15.41 -22.94
C HIS A 495 -11.30 16.15 -23.73
N ARG A 496 -12.55 16.15 -23.25
CA ARG A 496 -13.67 16.83 -23.91
C ARG A 496 -13.41 18.33 -24.08
N LEU A 497 -12.95 19.02 -23.04
CA LEU A 497 -12.63 20.46 -23.12
C LEU A 497 -11.47 20.74 -24.09
N SER A 498 -10.41 19.92 -24.08
CA SER A 498 -9.25 20.14 -24.96
C SER A 498 -9.50 19.81 -26.44
N HIS A 499 -10.57 19.07 -26.74
CA HIS A 499 -11.03 18.75 -28.10
C HIS A 499 -12.23 19.58 -28.57
N ALA A 500 -12.70 20.56 -27.78
CA ALA A 500 -13.75 21.49 -28.19
C ALA A 500 -13.30 22.39 -29.37
N GLN A 501 -14.26 22.99 -30.08
CA GLN A 501 -14.09 23.71 -31.35
C GLN A 501 -13.00 24.81 -31.29
N SER A 502 -13.01 25.60 -30.23
CA SER A 502 -12.10 26.70 -29.90
C SER A 502 -10.76 26.25 -29.31
N ARG A 503 -10.63 24.96 -28.95
CA ARG A 503 -9.43 24.33 -28.39
C ARG A 503 -8.83 25.09 -27.19
N PRO A 504 -9.58 25.32 -26.11
CA PRO A 504 -9.10 26.05 -24.93
C PRO A 504 -7.87 25.37 -24.32
N SER A 505 -7.08 26.14 -23.57
CA SER A 505 -5.98 25.58 -22.79
C SER A 505 -6.51 24.91 -21.53
N VAL A 506 -6.04 23.69 -21.28
CA VAL A 506 -6.52 22.85 -20.17
C VAL A 506 -5.32 22.37 -19.36
N LEU A 507 -5.40 22.51 -18.04
CA LEU A 507 -4.43 21.92 -17.11
C LEU A 507 -5.12 20.89 -16.22
N LEU A 508 -4.72 19.62 -16.34
CA LEU A 508 -5.12 18.53 -15.45
C LEU A 508 -4.05 18.29 -14.38
N VAL A 509 -4.43 18.21 -13.11
CA VAL A 509 -3.50 18.12 -11.97
C VAL A 509 -3.85 16.94 -11.08
N GLU A 510 -2.96 15.94 -11.07
CA GLU A 510 -3.12 14.65 -10.39
C GLU A 510 -2.13 14.51 -9.23
N ALA A 511 -2.62 14.06 -8.07
CA ALA A 511 -1.81 13.88 -6.86
C ALA A 511 -0.88 12.67 -6.95
N GLY A 512 -1.33 11.57 -7.55
CA GLY A 512 -0.52 10.38 -7.79
C GLY A 512 0.38 10.49 -9.02
N THR A 513 1.10 9.42 -9.32
CA THR A 513 1.95 9.32 -10.51
C THR A 513 1.15 8.95 -11.75
N LYS A 514 1.79 8.95 -12.92
CA LYS A 514 1.28 8.16 -14.06
C LYS A 514 1.57 6.69 -13.77
N PRO A 515 0.56 5.81 -13.68
CA PRO A 515 0.79 4.40 -13.41
C PRO A 515 1.33 3.69 -14.67
N GLU A 516 2.27 2.76 -14.47
CA GLU A 516 2.91 1.96 -15.54
C GLU A 516 2.86 0.44 -15.23
N GLY A 517 2.99 -0.37 -16.29
CA GLY A 517 3.09 -1.84 -16.27
C GLY A 517 1.85 -2.57 -16.83
N ASP A 518 2.07 -3.72 -17.49
CA ASP A 518 0.99 -4.57 -18.06
C ASP A 518 -0.04 -5.04 -17.02
N PHE A 519 0.34 -5.13 -15.76
CA PHE A 519 -0.54 -5.38 -14.60
C PHE A 519 -1.81 -4.51 -14.59
N LEU A 520 -1.74 -3.27 -15.11
CA LEU A 520 -2.87 -2.35 -15.19
C LEU A 520 -3.87 -2.72 -16.29
N LEU A 521 -3.44 -3.51 -17.27
CA LEU A 521 -4.23 -3.95 -18.42
C LEU A 521 -4.76 -5.37 -18.25
N GLU A 522 -4.08 -6.19 -17.44
CA GLU A 522 -4.38 -7.61 -17.20
C GLU A 522 -5.75 -7.82 -16.50
N PRO A 523 -6.68 -8.58 -17.12
CA PRO A 523 -7.96 -8.94 -16.49
C PRO A 523 -7.80 -9.68 -15.16
N PHE A 524 -6.89 -10.65 -15.11
CA PHE A 524 -6.55 -11.44 -13.93
C PHE A 524 -6.27 -10.61 -12.68
N HIS A 525 -5.73 -9.41 -12.84
CA HIS A 525 -5.35 -8.57 -11.72
C HIS A 525 -6.46 -7.65 -11.19
N ARG A 526 -7.73 -7.74 -11.65
CA ARG A 526 -8.78 -6.80 -11.20
C ARG A 526 -9.00 -6.71 -9.70
N TYR A 527 -8.86 -7.80 -8.93
CA TYR A 527 -9.07 -7.80 -7.47
C TYR A 527 -7.83 -7.42 -6.66
N THR A 528 -6.65 -7.45 -7.28
CA THR A 528 -5.37 -7.31 -6.59
C THR A 528 -4.70 -5.92 -6.57
N PRO A 529 -5.14 -4.83 -7.27
CA PRO A 529 -4.32 -3.61 -7.36
C PRO A 529 -4.17 -2.91 -6.00
N ALA A 530 -5.24 -2.86 -5.21
CA ALA A 530 -5.22 -2.24 -3.88
C ALA A 530 -4.20 -2.88 -2.91
N PHE A 531 -3.83 -4.16 -3.12
CA PHE A 531 -2.93 -4.93 -2.26
C PHE A 531 -1.51 -5.07 -2.82
N LEU A 532 -1.39 -5.24 -4.15
CA LEU A 532 -0.11 -5.43 -4.85
C LEU A 532 0.53 -4.12 -5.32
N ARG A 533 -0.27 -3.06 -5.52
CA ARG A 533 0.16 -1.72 -5.92
C ARG A 533 -0.27 -0.66 -4.89
N PRO A 534 0.28 -0.71 -3.65
CA PRO A 534 -0.02 0.27 -2.61
C PRO A 534 0.45 1.69 -2.99
N ASP A 535 1.33 1.83 -3.97
CA ASP A 535 1.70 3.12 -4.58
C ASP A 535 0.55 3.80 -5.33
N LEU A 536 -0.43 3.01 -5.79
CA LEU A 536 -1.63 3.48 -6.49
C LEU A 536 -2.84 3.64 -5.57
N ASN A 537 -2.69 3.40 -4.26
CA ASN A 537 -3.76 3.50 -3.27
C ASN A 537 -3.47 4.65 -2.31
N TRP A 538 -4.47 5.46 -1.99
CA TRP A 538 -4.37 6.46 -0.92
C TRP A 538 -4.20 5.82 0.47
N GLY A 539 -4.76 4.62 0.67
CA GLY A 539 -4.65 3.88 1.93
C GLY A 539 -5.49 4.48 3.07
N TYR A 540 -6.66 5.03 2.76
CA TYR A 540 -7.58 5.55 3.77
C TYR A 540 -8.22 4.45 4.62
N GLU A 541 -8.65 4.84 5.82
CA GLU A 541 -9.41 4.02 6.77
C GLU A 541 -10.56 4.87 7.32
N SER A 542 -11.68 4.23 7.67
CA SER A 542 -12.76 4.88 8.40
C SER A 542 -12.40 5.11 9.87
N VAL A 543 -13.24 5.85 10.59
CA VAL A 543 -13.33 5.72 12.05
C VAL A 543 -13.94 4.35 12.41
N PRO A 544 -13.70 3.84 13.65
CA PRO A 544 -14.40 2.67 14.18
C PRO A 544 -15.92 2.76 13.99
N GLN A 545 -16.49 1.84 13.21
CA GLN A 545 -17.91 1.85 12.88
C GLN A 545 -18.73 1.19 14.00
N LYS A 546 -19.61 1.98 14.63
CA LYS A 546 -20.35 1.60 15.84
C LYS A 546 -21.22 0.35 15.64
N ALA A 547 -21.92 0.25 14.51
CA ALA A 547 -22.77 -0.90 14.20
C ALA A 547 -22.02 -2.13 13.69
N LEU A 548 -20.71 -2.03 13.44
CA LEU A 548 -19.85 -3.11 12.92
C LEU A 548 -18.79 -3.52 13.96
N ASN A 549 -19.21 -3.71 15.22
CA ASN A 549 -18.34 -4.13 16.34
C ASN A 549 -17.07 -3.26 16.53
N GLY A 550 -17.12 -1.97 16.15
CA GLY A 550 -15.96 -1.06 16.24
C GLY A 550 -14.88 -1.31 15.17
N ARG A 551 -15.18 -2.10 14.12
CA ARG A 551 -14.29 -2.29 12.97
C ARG A 551 -13.96 -0.95 12.31
N SER A 552 -12.68 -0.76 12.02
CA SER A 552 -12.21 0.24 11.07
C SER A 552 -12.22 -0.37 9.66
N ILE A 553 -12.74 0.36 8.67
CA ILE A 553 -12.94 -0.15 7.32
C ILE A 553 -11.90 0.47 6.38
N ALA A 554 -11.08 -0.38 5.75
CA ALA A 554 -10.10 0.05 4.76
C ALA A 554 -10.77 0.56 3.48
N TYR A 555 -10.55 1.83 3.14
CA TYR A 555 -11.25 2.51 2.05
C TYR A 555 -10.30 2.78 0.88
N ALA A 556 -10.20 1.83 -0.04
CA ALA A 556 -9.29 1.92 -1.19
C ALA A 556 -9.71 3.02 -2.17
N ARG A 557 -8.75 3.86 -2.59
CA ARG A 557 -8.97 4.95 -3.55
C ARG A 557 -7.79 5.10 -4.48
N GLY A 558 -8.07 5.27 -5.78
CA GLY A 558 -7.04 5.43 -6.80
C GLY A 558 -6.23 6.71 -6.62
N LYS A 559 -4.92 6.56 -6.45
CA LYS A 559 -3.92 7.63 -6.37
C LYS A 559 -3.02 7.55 -7.60
N GLY A 560 -3.41 8.22 -8.67
CA GLY A 560 -2.70 8.17 -9.94
C GLY A 560 -3.60 8.51 -11.12
N LEU A 561 -2.96 8.83 -12.26
CA LEU A 561 -3.66 9.33 -13.43
C LEU A 561 -4.72 8.32 -13.91
N GLY A 562 -6.00 8.73 -13.85
CA GLY A 562 -7.17 7.88 -14.10
C GLY A 562 -8.08 7.69 -12.87
N GLY A 563 -7.63 8.07 -11.67
CA GLY A 563 -8.37 7.85 -10.41
C GLY A 563 -8.65 6.37 -10.16
N SER A 564 -9.76 6.05 -9.48
CA SER A 564 -10.07 4.64 -9.14
C SER A 564 -10.27 3.70 -10.34
N SER A 565 -10.43 4.18 -11.58
CA SER A 565 -10.46 3.29 -12.77
C SER A 565 -9.19 2.44 -12.94
N ILE A 566 -8.06 2.85 -12.35
CA ILE A 566 -6.79 2.10 -12.36
C ILE A 566 -6.77 0.91 -11.38
N MET A 567 -7.78 0.78 -10.51
CA MET A 567 -7.84 -0.23 -9.45
C MET A 567 -9.21 -0.90 -9.22
N ASN A 568 -10.27 -0.39 -9.82
CA ASN A 568 -11.63 -0.91 -9.63
C ASN A 568 -11.81 -2.30 -10.27
N PHE A 569 -12.98 -2.90 -10.08
CA PHE A 569 -13.29 -4.20 -10.69
C PHE A 569 -13.82 -4.10 -12.13
N SER A 570 -13.66 -2.97 -12.82
CA SER A 570 -14.04 -2.75 -14.23
C SER A 570 -15.52 -2.94 -14.60
N VAL A 571 -16.44 -3.24 -13.67
CA VAL A 571 -17.88 -3.41 -13.98
C VAL A 571 -18.45 -2.12 -14.56
N TYR A 572 -19.18 -2.20 -15.68
CA TYR A 572 -19.68 -1.04 -16.41
C TYR A 572 -21.19 -1.09 -16.60
N LEU A 573 -21.92 -0.69 -15.56
CA LEU A 573 -23.38 -0.76 -15.49
C LEU A 573 -23.99 0.65 -15.50
N TYR A 574 -25.06 0.88 -16.24
CA TYR A 574 -25.81 2.14 -16.18
C TYR A 574 -26.65 2.21 -14.91
N GLY A 575 -27.30 1.11 -14.52
CA GLY A 575 -28.24 1.08 -13.40
C GLY A 575 -29.66 1.39 -13.83
N SER A 576 -30.51 1.80 -12.88
CA SER A 576 -31.94 1.98 -13.14
C SER A 576 -32.21 3.30 -13.85
N LYS A 577 -33.09 3.30 -14.84
CA LYS A 577 -33.68 4.53 -15.41
C LYS A 577 -34.24 5.46 -14.32
N GLU A 578 -34.83 4.87 -13.29
CA GLU A 578 -35.50 5.56 -12.18
C GLU A 578 -34.51 6.37 -11.32
N ASP A 579 -33.24 5.95 -11.24
CA ASP A 579 -32.19 6.68 -10.53
C ASP A 579 -31.97 8.07 -11.16
N TYR A 580 -31.98 8.09 -12.49
CA TYR A 580 -31.68 9.25 -13.31
C TYR A 580 -32.87 10.21 -13.42
N ASP A 581 -34.08 9.66 -13.44
CA ASP A 581 -35.31 10.46 -13.37
C ASP A 581 -35.48 11.08 -11.96
N ARG A 582 -35.17 10.33 -10.88
CA ARG A 582 -35.12 10.88 -9.51
C ARG A 582 -34.01 11.92 -9.36
N TRP A 583 -32.85 11.73 -9.98
CA TRP A 583 -31.78 12.75 -10.01
C TRP A 583 -32.29 14.04 -10.67
N ALA A 584 -32.93 13.94 -11.84
CA ALA A 584 -33.48 15.09 -12.56
C ALA A 584 -34.48 15.88 -11.70
N GLU A 585 -35.37 15.18 -11.00
CA GLU A 585 -36.34 15.77 -10.07
C GLU A 585 -35.67 16.52 -8.91
N LEU A 586 -34.70 15.89 -8.22
CA LEU A 586 -34.00 16.45 -7.06
C LEU A 586 -33.18 17.70 -7.43
N VAL A 587 -32.59 17.72 -8.61
CA VAL A 587 -31.76 18.82 -9.12
C VAL A 587 -32.59 19.91 -9.81
N GLY A 588 -33.72 19.55 -10.41
CA GLY A 588 -34.50 20.44 -11.27
C GLY A 588 -33.86 20.63 -12.66
N ASP A 589 -33.28 19.57 -13.22
CA ASP A 589 -32.62 19.60 -14.53
C ASP A 589 -32.94 18.32 -15.32
N ASP A 590 -33.88 18.46 -16.25
CA ASP A 590 -34.34 17.39 -17.14
C ASP A 590 -33.22 16.74 -17.96
N THR A 591 -32.07 17.38 -18.17
CA THR A 591 -30.95 16.75 -18.88
C THR A 591 -30.36 15.54 -18.16
N TRP A 592 -30.76 15.28 -16.90
CA TRP A 592 -30.44 14.05 -16.17
C TRP A 592 -31.40 12.89 -16.43
N LYS A 593 -32.62 13.12 -16.93
CA LYS A 593 -33.61 12.06 -17.20
C LYS A 593 -33.04 10.94 -18.06
N TRP A 594 -33.62 9.75 -17.93
CA TRP A 594 -33.10 8.54 -18.54
C TRP A 594 -32.83 8.66 -20.05
N GLU A 595 -33.77 9.23 -20.81
CA GLU A 595 -33.65 9.41 -22.26
C GLU A 595 -32.42 10.24 -22.65
N HIS A 596 -32.09 11.28 -21.88
CA HIS A 596 -30.93 12.13 -22.12
C HIS A 596 -29.63 11.52 -21.56
N THR A 597 -29.73 10.78 -20.47
CA THR A 597 -28.61 10.10 -19.83
C THR A 597 -28.14 8.88 -20.65
N LYS A 598 -29.04 8.08 -21.21
CA LYS A 598 -28.71 6.97 -22.12
C LYS A 598 -27.95 7.45 -23.36
N GLU A 599 -28.45 8.50 -24.03
CA GLU A 599 -27.72 9.11 -25.16
C GLU A 599 -26.41 9.79 -24.74
N THR A 600 -26.22 10.11 -23.46
CA THR A 600 -24.92 10.57 -22.94
C THR A 600 -23.96 9.39 -22.75
N PHE A 601 -24.43 8.25 -22.22
CA PHE A 601 -23.62 7.02 -22.13
C PHE A 601 -23.15 6.52 -23.49
N LYS A 602 -24.02 6.52 -24.50
CA LYS A 602 -23.67 6.16 -25.89
C LYS A 602 -22.59 7.06 -26.52
N ARG A 603 -22.37 8.28 -26.01
CA ARG A 603 -21.22 9.14 -26.41
C ARG A 603 -19.91 8.83 -25.66
N ILE A 604 -20.00 8.18 -24.51
CA ILE A 604 -18.85 7.86 -23.65
C ILE A 604 -18.22 6.53 -24.07
N GLU A 605 -19.05 5.53 -24.34
CA GLU A 605 -18.62 4.15 -24.57
C GLU A 605 -18.35 3.81 -26.05
N ASN A 606 -17.53 2.77 -26.23
CA ASN A 606 -17.45 1.96 -27.43
C ASN A 606 -17.65 0.51 -26.97
N PHE A 607 -18.83 -0.03 -27.21
CA PHE A 607 -19.34 -1.26 -26.62
C PHE A 607 -19.22 -2.44 -27.59
N ASP A 608 -18.31 -3.36 -27.31
CA ASP A 608 -18.15 -4.58 -28.08
C ASP A 608 -19.10 -5.69 -27.58
N VAL A 609 -20.18 -5.89 -28.34
CA VAL A 609 -21.15 -6.97 -28.14
C VAL A 609 -20.65 -8.34 -28.64
N SER A 610 -19.56 -8.38 -29.42
CA SER A 610 -19.20 -9.56 -30.22
C SER A 610 -18.75 -10.76 -29.38
N GLY A 611 -18.28 -10.51 -28.15
CA GLY A 611 -17.88 -11.53 -27.19
C GLY A 611 -19.02 -12.40 -26.64
N ALA A 612 -20.28 -12.00 -26.82
CA ALA A 612 -21.44 -12.72 -26.27
C ALA A 612 -21.88 -13.96 -27.07
N LYS A 613 -21.33 -14.19 -28.28
CA LYS A 613 -21.87 -15.16 -29.26
C LYS A 613 -22.00 -16.60 -28.74
N GLU A 614 -21.09 -17.06 -27.89
CA GLU A 614 -21.12 -18.43 -27.34
C GLU A 614 -22.15 -18.63 -26.22
N TYR A 615 -22.72 -17.55 -25.68
CA TYR A 615 -23.61 -17.55 -24.50
C TYR A 615 -24.77 -16.54 -24.65
N ALA A 616 -25.22 -16.31 -25.88
CA ALA A 616 -26.19 -15.27 -26.23
C ALA A 616 -27.52 -15.38 -25.46
N HIS A 617 -27.89 -16.56 -24.96
CA HIS A 617 -29.09 -16.78 -24.16
C HIS A 617 -29.01 -16.25 -22.72
N VAL A 618 -27.82 -15.87 -22.22
CA VAL A 618 -27.62 -15.21 -20.90
C VAL A 618 -27.00 -13.81 -20.99
N ALA A 619 -26.70 -13.33 -22.21
CA ALA A 619 -26.32 -11.95 -22.50
C ALA A 619 -26.48 -11.67 -24.00
N SER A 620 -27.35 -10.73 -24.38
CA SER A 620 -27.56 -10.34 -25.78
C SER A 620 -27.96 -8.86 -25.87
N PRO A 621 -27.04 -7.93 -25.54
CA PRO A 621 -27.27 -6.50 -25.69
C PRO A 621 -27.56 -6.13 -27.15
N ASP A 622 -28.62 -5.35 -27.36
CA ASP A 622 -28.96 -4.79 -28.67
C ASP A 622 -27.94 -3.70 -29.03
N PRO A 623 -27.12 -3.87 -30.09
CA PRO A 623 -26.09 -2.89 -30.46
C PRO A 623 -26.65 -1.49 -30.74
N ALA A 624 -27.93 -1.35 -31.10
CA ALA A 624 -28.55 -0.04 -31.34
C ALA A 624 -28.79 0.76 -30.04
N GLN A 625 -28.81 0.11 -28.87
CA GLN A 625 -28.93 0.75 -27.56
C GLN A 625 -27.60 1.32 -27.05
N HIS A 626 -26.49 1.00 -27.72
CA HIS A 626 -25.12 1.22 -27.26
C HIS A 626 -24.32 2.22 -28.09
N GLY A 627 -23.24 2.72 -27.50
CA GLY A 627 -22.25 3.58 -28.15
C GLY A 627 -21.15 2.77 -28.84
N HIS A 628 -20.73 3.21 -30.03
CA HIS A 628 -19.65 2.56 -30.81
C HIS A 628 -18.47 3.50 -31.12
N ASP A 629 -18.65 4.81 -30.89
CA ASP A 629 -17.69 5.86 -31.26
C ASP A 629 -16.99 6.52 -30.05
N GLY A 630 -17.39 6.17 -28.82
CA GLY A 630 -16.78 6.69 -27.60
C GLY A 630 -15.36 6.18 -27.38
N THR A 631 -14.66 6.78 -26.41
CA THR A 631 -13.27 6.40 -26.12
C THR A 631 -13.15 5.36 -25.01
N VAL A 632 -14.19 5.16 -24.19
CA VAL A 632 -14.19 4.14 -23.14
C VAL A 632 -14.59 2.81 -23.76
N LYS A 633 -13.62 1.94 -24.10
CA LYS A 633 -13.95 0.58 -24.56
C LYS A 633 -14.59 -0.22 -23.42
N VAL A 634 -15.76 -0.76 -23.72
CA VAL A 634 -16.57 -1.64 -22.89
C VAL A 634 -16.84 -2.90 -23.71
N GLY A 635 -17.02 -4.05 -23.07
CA GLY A 635 -17.43 -5.25 -23.78
C GLY A 635 -17.88 -6.36 -22.86
N LEU A 636 -18.46 -7.38 -23.49
CA LEU A 636 -18.69 -8.68 -22.88
C LEU A 636 -17.50 -9.60 -23.14
N PRO A 637 -17.08 -10.43 -22.16
CA PRO A 637 -15.86 -11.24 -22.29
C PRO A 637 -16.04 -12.32 -23.36
N ALA A 638 -15.10 -12.44 -24.30
CA ALA A 638 -15.20 -13.37 -25.44
C ALA A 638 -15.39 -14.85 -25.06
N LYS A 639 -15.04 -15.23 -23.83
CA LYS A 639 -15.27 -16.55 -23.26
C LYS A 639 -15.58 -16.44 -21.78
N LEU A 640 -16.53 -17.23 -21.28
CA LEU A 640 -16.85 -17.32 -19.86
C LEU A 640 -15.90 -18.27 -19.11
N GLU A 641 -15.59 -17.93 -17.85
CA GLU A 641 -14.91 -18.84 -16.92
C GLU A 641 -15.70 -20.14 -16.72
N LYS A 642 -14.97 -21.26 -16.57
CA LYS A 642 -15.56 -22.58 -16.30
C LYS A 642 -16.52 -22.53 -15.10
N GLY A 643 -17.68 -23.16 -15.25
CA GLY A 643 -18.76 -23.16 -14.26
C GLY A 643 -19.72 -21.97 -14.35
N THR A 644 -19.30 -20.81 -14.91
CA THR A 644 -20.14 -19.60 -14.96
C THR A 644 -21.44 -19.81 -15.73
N LEU A 645 -21.37 -20.32 -16.97
CA LEU A 645 -22.54 -20.53 -17.80
C LEU A 645 -23.49 -21.57 -17.18
N SER A 646 -22.93 -22.69 -16.70
CA SER A 646 -23.69 -23.75 -16.03
C SER A 646 -24.37 -23.29 -14.75
N ALA A 647 -23.78 -22.34 -14.00
CA ALA A 647 -24.43 -21.73 -12.84
C ALA A 647 -25.61 -20.84 -13.25
N LEU A 648 -25.46 -20.01 -14.29
CA LEU A 648 -26.56 -19.20 -14.85
C LEU A 648 -27.68 -20.07 -15.41
N ASP A 649 -27.36 -21.12 -16.17
CA ASP A 649 -28.34 -22.09 -16.68
C ASP A 649 -29.09 -22.80 -15.55
N ALA A 650 -28.38 -23.24 -14.50
CA ALA A 650 -28.96 -23.85 -13.30
C ALA A 650 -29.88 -22.90 -12.53
N ILE A 651 -29.51 -21.63 -12.43
CA ILE A 651 -30.31 -20.59 -11.77
C ILE A 651 -31.58 -20.31 -12.59
N HIS A 652 -31.46 -20.13 -13.90
CA HIS A 652 -32.61 -19.91 -14.80
C HIS A 652 -33.58 -21.10 -14.82
N LYS A 653 -33.05 -22.33 -14.90
CA LYS A 653 -33.84 -23.59 -14.84
C LYS A 653 -34.68 -23.71 -13.57
N ASN A 654 -34.26 -23.10 -12.47
CA ASN A 654 -35.00 -23.07 -11.19
C ASN A 654 -35.97 -21.88 -11.07
N GLY A 655 -36.21 -21.13 -12.15
CA GLY A 655 -37.29 -20.14 -12.27
C GLY A 655 -36.86 -18.67 -12.18
N GLU A 656 -35.56 -18.40 -12.04
CA GLU A 656 -35.07 -17.01 -12.03
C GLU A 656 -35.06 -16.41 -13.45
N ALA A 657 -35.42 -15.12 -13.55
CA ALA A 657 -35.37 -14.37 -14.80
C ALA A 657 -33.92 -14.05 -15.20
N LEU A 658 -33.63 -14.12 -16.50
CA LEU A 658 -32.36 -13.69 -17.07
C LEU A 658 -32.45 -12.24 -17.57
N ASN A 659 -31.39 -11.47 -17.34
CA ASN A 659 -31.18 -10.15 -17.93
C ASN A 659 -30.16 -10.26 -19.06
N LEU A 660 -30.59 -9.91 -20.27
CA LEU A 660 -29.75 -9.96 -21.47
C LEU A 660 -28.95 -8.66 -21.69
N ASP A 661 -29.33 -7.56 -21.03
CA ASP A 661 -28.69 -6.24 -21.11
C ASP A 661 -28.98 -5.38 -19.86
N PHE A 662 -28.06 -5.40 -18.90
CA PHE A 662 -28.13 -4.57 -17.69
C PHE A 662 -28.03 -3.06 -17.95
N ASN A 663 -27.67 -2.64 -19.17
CA ASN A 663 -27.56 -1.24 -19.59
C ASN A 663 -28.80 -0.77 -20.38
N SER A 664 -29.83 -1.61 -20.50
CA SER A 664 -31.12 -1.28 -21.11
C SER A 664 -31.88 -0.15 -20.38
N GLY A 665 -31.61 0.03 -19.07
CA GLY A 665 -32.35 0.88 -18.13
C GLY A 665 -33.16 0.09 -17.10
N ASP A 666 -33.24 -1.23 -17.28
CA ASP A 666 -33.75 -2.19 -16.31
C ASP A 666 -32.63 -3.16 -15.91
N PRO A 667 -32.06 -3.05 -14.69
CA PRO A 667 -30.98 -3.91 -14.25
C PRO A 667 -31.46 -5.27 -13.70
N MET A 668 -32.76 -5.52 -13.62
CA MET A 668 -33.32 -6.65 -12.85
C MET A 668 -33.06 -8.01 -13.52
N GLY A 669 -32.79 -9.05 -12.72
CA GLY A 669 -32.56 -10.44 -13.20
C GLY A 669 -31.09 -10.84 -13.32
N PHE A 670 -30.84 -12.12 -13.65
CA PHE A 670 -29.51 -12.75 -13.67
C PHE A 670 -28.82 -12.69 -15.04
N GLY A 671 -27.51 -12.45 -15.09
CA GLY A 671 -26.77 -12.45 -16.36
C GLY A 671 -25.29 -12.15 -16.21
N VAL A 672 -24.63 -11.85 -17.33
CA VAL A 672 -23.20 -11.47 -17.38
C VAL A 672 -23.06 -9.95 -17.35
N PHE A 673 -22.20 -9.43 -16.46
CA PHE A 673 -21.96 -8.00 -16.37
C PHE A 673 -20.95 -7.53 -17.43
N PRO A 674 -21.26 -6.50 -18.24
CA PRO A 674 -20.29 -5.88 -19.12
C PRO A 674 -19.20 -5.16 -18.31
N ALA A 675 -18.00 -5.05 -18.89
CA ALA A 675 -16.85 -4.49 -18.22
C ALA A 675 -16.02 -3.58 -19.13
N THR A 676 -15.24 -2.67 -18.53
CA THR A 676 -14.20 -1.88 -19.20
C THR A 676 -12.96 -2.72 -19.52
N TYR A 677 -13.18 -3.81 -20.27
CA TYR A 677 -12.18 -4.74 -20.79
C TYR A 677 -12.45 -5.00 -22.28
N SER A 678 -11.39 -5.30 -23.01
CA SER A 678 -11.39 -5.61 -24.45
C SER A 678 -10.26 -6.60 -24.74
N GLU A 679 -10.11 -7.06 -25.99
CA GLU A 679 -8.91 -7.82 -26.42
C GLU A 679 -7.59 -7.07 -26.11
N SER A 680 -7.62 -5.73 -26.09
CA SER A 680 -6.48 -4.90 -25.69
C SER A 680 -6.25 -4.76 -24.17
N GLY A 681 -7.02 -5.49 -23.35
CA GLY A 681 -7.00 -5.41 -21.89
C GLY A 681 -7.91 -4.31 -21.32
N ARG A 682 -7.61 -3.88 -20.09
CA ARG A 682 -8.39 -2.91 -19.32
C ARG A 682 -8.43 -1.52 -19.97
N THR A 683 -9.62 -0.95 -20.05
CA THR A 683 -9.81 0.49 -20.24
C THR A 683 -9.82 1.22 -18.89
N THR A 684 -8.93 2.19 -18.75
CA THR A 684 -8.89 3.14 -17.63
C THR A 684 -9.22 4.53 -18.16
N SER A 685 -9.68 5.44 -17.32
CA SER A 685 -10.02 6.79 -17.79
C SER A 685 -8.81 7.54 -18.38
N ALA A 686 -7.60 7.26 -17.86
CA ALA A 686 -6.38 7.81 -18.43
C ALA A 686 -6.03 7.23 -19.82
N ASN A 687 -6.16 5.91 -20.03
CA ASN A 687 -5.81 5.32 -21.33
C ASN A 687 -6.89 5.59 -22.41
N ALA A 688 -8.17 5.72 -22.02
CA ALA A 688 -9.25 6.14 -22.90
C ALA A 688 -9.08 7.58 -23.39
N HIS A 689 -8.83 8.52 -22.48
CA HIS A 689 -8.97 9.95 -22.76
C HIS A 689 -7.65 10.71 -22.93
N LEU A 690 -6.55 10.24 -22.33
CA LEU A 690 -5.29 10.98 -22.20
C LEU A 690 -4.12 10.33 -22.95
N THR A 691 -4.40 9.33 -23.79
CA THR A 691 -3.43 8.79 -24.75
C THR A 691 -3.23 9.81 -25.86
N ASN A 692 -1.98 10.25 -26.07
CA ASN A 692 -1.61 11.30 -27.05
C ASN A 692 -2.36 12.64 -26.82
N PRO A 693 -2.19 13.31 -25.67
CA PRO A 693 -2.90 14.55 -25.38
C PRO A 693 -2.50 15.65 -26.38
N PRO A 694 -3.44 16.51 -26.82
CA PRO A 694 -3.13 17.60 -27.73
C PRO A 694 -2.29 18.69 -27.05
N ALA A 695 -1.60 19.51 -27.84
CA ALA A 695 -0.69 20.54 -27.31
C ALA A 695 -1.35 21.58 -26.38
N ASN A 696 -2.68 21.74 -26.43
CA ASN A 696 -3.45 22.60 -25.53
C ASN A 696 -3.85 21.92 -24.21
N LEU A 697 -3.54 20.64 -24.00
CA LEU A 697 -3.75 19.90 -22.74
C LEU A 697 -2.42 19.63 -22.03
N THR A 698 -2.19 20.30 -20.90
CA THR A 698 -1.07 20.03 -20.00
C THR A 698 -1.52 19.10 -18.87
N ILE A 699 -0.69 18.12 -18.50
CA ILE A 699 -0.95 17.19 -17.40
C ILE A 699 0.19 17.28 -16.38
N TRP A 700 -0.16 17.52 -15.12
CA TRP A 700 0.74 17.47 -13.97
C TRP A 700 0.41 16.22 -13.14
N THR A 701 1.41 15.38 -12.90
CA THR A 701 1.34 14.26 -11.93
C THR A 701 2.25 14.55 -10.73
N GLY A 702 2.06 13.80 -9.64
CA GLY A 702 2.77 14.02 -8.37
C GLY A 702 2.46 15.37 -7.74
N ALA A 703 1.27 15.91 -8.00
CA ALA A 703 0.89 17.29 -7.77
C ALA A 703 -0.38 17.36 -6.89
N ALA A 704 -0.26 16.99 -5.62
CA ALA A 704 -1.40 17.06 -4.70
C ALA A 704 -1.85 18.52 -4.52
N VAL A 705 -3.13 18.82 -4.76
CA VAL A 705 -3.68 20.18 -4.68
C VAL A 705 -4.31 20.37 -3.31
N HIS A 706 -3.70 21.25 -2.51
CA HIS A 706 -4.13 21.48 -1.13
C HIS A 706 -4.69 22.90 -0.91
N ARG A 707 -4.33 23.86 -1.77
CA ARG A 707 -4.77 25.25 -1.65
C ARG A 707 -5.38 25.78 -2.95
N LEU A 708 -6.56 26.38 -2.83
CA LEU A 708 -7.16 27.24 -3.83
C LEU A 708 -6.62 28.66 -3.66
N LYS A 709 -6.51 29.41 -4.77
CA LYS A 709 -6.18 30.84 -4.74
C LYS A 709 -7.47 31.63 -4.82
N LEU A 710 -7.79 32.35 -3.74
CA LEU A 710 -9.00 33.14 -3.61
C LEU A 710 -8.70 34.64 -3.73
N GLU A 711 -9.55 35.34 -4.46
CA GLU A 711 -9.66 36.81 -4.51
C GLU A 711 -11.08 37.16 -4.06
N GLY A 712 -11.26 37.38 -2.75
CA GLY A 712 -12.61 37.42 -2.14
C GLY A 712 -13.30 36.06 -2.23
N ALA A 713 -14.56 36.03 -2.67
CA ALA A 713 -15.33 34.81 -2.89
C ALA A 713 -15.06 34.12 -4.25
N LYS A 714 -13.98 34.46 -4.94
CA LYS A 714 -13.64 33.96 -6.29
C LYS A 714 -12.38 33.13 -6.29
N VAL A 715 -12.43 31.92 -6.86
CA VAL A 715 -11.25 31.08 -7.10
C VAL A 715 -10.61 31.46 -8.44
N VAL A 716 -9.32 31.81 -8.40
CA VAL A 716 -8.52 32.25 -9.55
C VAL A 716 -7.35 31.32 -9.90
N GLY A 717 -7.22 30.19 -9.17
CA GLY A 717 -6.13 29.23 -9.39
C GLY A 717 -5.89 28.30 -8.21
N ILE A 718 -4.73 27.65 -8.21
CA ILE A 718 -4.31 26.68 -7.19
C ILE A 718 -2.84 26.84 -6.79
N GLU A 719 -2.49 26.20 -5.67
CA GLU A 719 -1.12 25.87 -5.26
C GLU A 719 -1.06 24.39 -4.85
N ALA A 720 -0.18 23.63 -5.51
CA ALA A 720 0.10 22.24 -5.20
C ALA A 720 1.13 22.11 -4.06
N ALA A 721 1.15 20.95 -3.40
CA ALA A 721 2.00 20.67 -2.25
C ALA A 721 3.52 20.80 -2.54
N ASP A 722 3.93 20.56 -3.78
CA ASP A 722 5.33 20.74 -4.23
C ASP A 722 5.68 22.19 -4.63
N GLY A 723 4.77 23.14 -4.38
CA GLY A 723 4.95 24.55 -4.66
C GLY A 723 4.59 24.97 -6.10
N ARG A 724 4.22 24.05 -6.99
CA ARG A 724 3.70 24.40 -8.33
C ARG A 724 2.41 25.23 -8.20
N LYS A 725 2.30 26.28 -9.01
CA LYS A 725 1.19 27.25 -9.00
C LYS A 725 0.64 27.43 -10.40
N ALA A 726 -0.68 27.48 -10.50
CA ALA A 726 -1.38 27.72 -11.75
C ALA A 726 -2.54 28.69 -11.53
N LYS A 727 -2.74 29.61 -12.47
CA LYS A 727 -3.89 30.52 -12.51
C LYS A 727 -4.88 30.05 -13.57
N SER A 728 -6.17 30.14 -13.26
CA SER A 728 -7.25 29.93 -14.22
C SER A 728 -7.81 31.28 -14.69
N ARG A 729 -8.05 31.43 -15.99
CA ARG A 729 -8.73 32.60 -16.56
C ARG A 729 -10.26 32.43 -16.55
N LYS A 730 -10.75 31.20 -16.42
CA LYS A 730 -12.17 30.86 -16.37
C LYS A 730 -12.50 30.24 -15.02
N GLU A 731 -12.14 28.98 -14.82
CA GLU A 731 -12.57 28.21 -13.63
C GLU A 731 -11.55 27.18 -13.15
N VAL A 732 -11.66 26.83 -11.88
CA VAL A 732 -11.09 25.63 -11.27
C VAL A 732 -12.22 24.60 -11.08
N ILE A 733 -11.97 23.35 -11.47
CA ILE A 733 -12.95 22.26 -11.42
C ILE A 733 -12.36 21.12 -10.60
N LEU A 734 -12.96 20.85 -9.44
CA LEU A 734 -12.55 19.76 -8.56
C LEU A 734 -13.14 18.44 -9.11
N CYS A 735 -12.29 17.44 -9.39
CA CYS A 735 -12.74 16.09 -9.74
C CYS A 735 -12.03 15.00 -8.90
N GLY A 736 -11.62 15.34 -7.67
CA GLY A 736 -10.87 14.44 -6.77
C GLY A 736 -11.67 13.24 -6.25
N GLY A 737 -12.99 13.27 -6.40
CA GLY A 737 -13.90 12.25 -5.90
C GLY A 737 -14.36 12.52 -4.48
N THR A 738 -15.28 11.67 -4.02
CA THR A 738 -16.07 11.80 -2.79
C THR A 738 -15.28 12.02 -1.49
N ILE A 739 -14.00 11.62 -1.44
CA ILE A 739 -13.18 11.78 -0.23
C ILE A 739 -12.34 13.06 -0.29
N ASP A 740 -11.63 13.29 -1.40
CA ASP A 740 -10.66 14.40 -1.49
C ASP A 740 -11.29 15.74 -1.89
N THR A 741 -12.37 15.74 -2.68
CA THR A 741 -13.08 16.98 -3.04
C THR A 741 -13.63 17.73 -1.81
N PRO A 742 -14.41 17.15 -0.88
CA PRO A 742 -14.84 17.86 0.31
C PRO A 742 -13.65 18.25 1.20
N LYS A 743 -12.61 17.41 1.32
CA LYS A 743 -11.37 17.78 2.05
C LYS A 743 -10.73 19.06 1.47
N ILE A 744 -10.65 19.18 0.15
CA ILE A 744 -10.09 20.38 -0.52
C ILE A 744 -10.94 21.62 -0.24
N LEU A 745 -12.28 21.49 -0.28
CA LEU A 745 -13.19 22.59 0.05
C LEU A 745 -13.01 23.04 1.51
N LEU A 746 -13.04 22.10 2.46
CA LEU A 746 -12.88 22.36 3.89
C LEU A 746 -11.54 23.03 4.21
N LEU A 747 -10.42 22.53 3.65
CA LEU A 747 -9.09 23.13 3.83
C LEU A 747 -8.97 24.57 3.30
N ASN A 748 -9.92 25.02 2.48
CA ASN A 748 -9.96 26.35 1.87
C ASN A 748 -11.14 27.19 2.38
N GLY A 749 -11.71 26.85 3.54
CA GLY A 749 -12.71 27.65 4.22
C GLY A 749 -14.13 27.57 3.61
N ILE A 750 -14.40 26.54 2.81
CA ILE A 750 -15.69 26.33 2.15
C ILE A 750 -16.32 25.07 2.75
N GLY A 751 -17.32 25.24 3.62
CA GLY A 751 -17.95 24.14 4.36
C GLY A 751 -18.65 24.60 5.64
N PRO A 752 -18.99 23.69 6.57
CA PRO A 752 -19.72 24.05 7.80
C PRO A 752 -18.88 24.98 8.68
N ALA A 753 -19.37 26.20 8.95
CA ALA A 753 -18.61 27.23 9.66
C ALA A 753 -18.03 26.75 11.01
N SER A 754 -18.82 26.06 11.83
CA SER A 754 -18.41 25.56 13.15
C SER A 754 -17.28 24.51 13.09
N GLU A 755 -17.21 23.70 12.03
CA GLU A 755 -16.13 22.72 11.84
C GLU A 755 -14.84 23.38 11.36
N LEU A 756 -14.95 24.42 10.53
CA LEU A 756 -13.81 25.22 10.08
C LEU A 756 -13.19 26.03 11.22
N GLU A 757 -14.04 26.68 12.02
CA GLU A 757 -13.65 27.45 13.21
C GLU A 757 -12.94 26.58 14.26
N ALA A 758 -13.41 25.34 14.47
CA ALA A 758 -12.78 24.38 15.39
C ALA A 758 -11.32 24.03 15.01
N PHE A 759 -10.93 24.17 13.74
CA PHE A 759 -9.55 24.00 13.27
C PHE A 759 -8.81 25.32 13.01
N GLY A 760 -9.42 26.47 13.35
CA GLY A 760 -8.85 27.80 13.11
C GLY A 760 -8.76 28.16 11.61
N ILE A 761 -9.57 27.54 10.77
CA ILE A 761 -9.63 27.82 9.32
C ILE A 761 -10.60 28.99 9.10
N PRO A 762 -10.16 30.10 8.46
CA PRO A 762 -11.06 31.21 8.15
C PRO A 762 -12.21 30.77 7.24
N VAL A 763 -13.45 31.03 7.66
CA VAL A 763 -14.64 30.73 6.86
C VAL A 763 -14.71 31.71 5.68
N VAL A 764 -14.50 31.20 4.47
CA VAL A 764 -14.76 31.92 3.21
C VAL A 764 -16.26 31.88 2.91
N LYS A 765 -16.87 30.70 3.08
CA LYS A 765 -18.28 30.49 2.81
C LYS A 765 -18.80 29.32 3.63
N ASP A 766 -19.79 29.61 4.47
CA ASP A 766 -20.58 28.58 5.14
C ASP A 766 -21.42 27.82 4.11
N LEU A 767 -21.16 26.51 4.00
CA LEU A 767 -21.90 25.50 3.24
C LEU A 767 -22.01 24.23 4.10
N PRO A 768 -23.06 24.08 4.92
CA PRO A 768 -23.16 23.00 5.89
C PRO A 768 -23.26 21.60 5.26
N GLY A 769 -23.60 21.49 3.97
CA GLY A 769 -23.62 20.21 3.24
C GLY A 769 -22.25 19.64 2.89
N VAL A 770 -21.16 20.43 2.91
CA VAL A 770 -19.84 19.95 2.46
C VAL A 770 -19.31 18.88 3.41
N GLY A 771 -19.00 17.71 2.84
CA GLY A 771 -18.57 16.55 3.60
C GLY A 771 -19.71 15.80 4.31
N LYS A 772 -20.98 16.13 4.06
CA LYS A 772 -22.15 15.42 4.63
C LYS A 772 -22.83 14.56 3.57
N GLN A 773 -23.84 13.78 3.95
CA GLN A 773 -24.57 12.89 3.02
C GLN A 773 -23.66 11.90 2.27
N LEU A 774 -22.56 11.44 2.90
CA LEU A 774 -21.73 10.39 2.33
C LEU A 774 -22.55 9.10 2.24
N ARG A 775 -22.82 8.61 1.03
CA ARG A 775 -23.54 7.35 0.79
C ARG A 775 -22.67 6.41 -0.01
N ASP A 776 -22.74 5.12 0.27
CA ASP A 776 -22.00 4.06 -0.42
C ASP A 776 -22.84 2.78 -0.41
N HIS A 777 -22.56 1.86 -1.33
CA HIS A 777 -23.11 0.51 -1.25
C HIS A 777 -22.35 -0.30 -0.20
N LEU A 778 -23.05 -1.25 0.43
CA LEU A 778 -22.47 -2.17 1.42
C LEU A 778 -22.37 -3.56 0.80
N MET A 779 -21.32 -4.32 1.13
CA MET A 779 -21.17 -5.71 0.71
C MET A 779 -20.66 -6.64 1.80
N THR A 780 -20.91 -7.94 1.62
CA THR A 780 -20.17 -9.02 2.28
C THR A 780 -19.85 -10.15 1.30
N PHE A 781 -18.74 -10.84 1.53
CA PHE A 781 -18.36 -12.03 0.77
C PHE A 781 -19.05 -13.26 1.36
N LEU A 782 -19.47 -14.19 0.51
CA LEU A 782 -19.95 -15.52 0.90
C LEU A 782 -19.21 -16.55 0.03
N VAL A 783 -18.56 -17.52 0.67
CA VAL A 783 -17.60 -18.42 0.01
C VAL A 783 -17.83 -19.85 0.46
N VAL A 784 -17.87 -20.77 -0.50
CA VAL A 784 -17.99 -22.21 -0.27
C VAL A 784 -16.87 -22.97 -0.99
N GLU A 785 -16.43 -24.08 -0.38
CA GLU A 785 -15.54 -25.05 -1.01
C GLU A 785 -16.36 -25.88 -2.01
N VAL A 786 -15.84 -26.03 -3.23
CA VAL A 786 -16.43 -26.88 -4.28
C VAL A 786 -15.41 -27.91 -4.77
N ASP A 787 -15.85 -28.85 -5.59
CA ASP A 787 -14.91 -29.73 -6.29
C ASP A 787 -14.07 -29.00 -7.36
N ALA A 788 -12.81 -29.42 -7.57
CA ALA A 788 -11.94 -28.85 -8.62
C ALA A 788 -12.47 -29.10 -10.05
N THR A 789 -13.45 -29.99 -10.24
CA THR A 789 -14.17 -30.12 -11.51
C THR A 789 -15.12 -28.93 -11.78
N HIS A 790 -15.58 -28.20 -10.76
CA HIS A 790 -16.53 -27.09 -10.89
C HIS A 790 -15.91 -25.87 -11.59
N ASN A 791 -14.71 -25.45 -11.18
CA ASN A 791 -13.90 -24.45 -11.87
C ASN A 791 -12.39 -24.67 -11.70
N ASP A 792 -11.61 -24.06 -12.59
CA ASP A 792 -10.16 -24.16 -12.69
C ASP A 792 -9.40 -22.95 -12.10
N LYS A 793 -10.11 -21.96 -11.53
CA LYS A 793 -9.52 -20.77 -10.87
C LYS A 793 -8.48 -21.15 -9.83
N TYR A 794 -8.87 -21.95 -8.84
CA TYR A 794 -7.97 -22.29 -7.74
C TYR A 794 -6.76 -23.11 -8.22
N ALA A 795 -6.92 -23.97 -9.24
CA ALA A 795 -5.83 -24.73 -9.84
C ALA A 795 -4.78 -23.81 -10.50
N LEU A 796 -5.21 -22.72 -11.15
CA LEU A 796 -4.31 -21.68 -11.64
C LEU A 796 -3.67 -20.88 -10.49
N GLU A 797 -4.48 -20.33 -9.58
CA GLU A 797 -4.02 -19.48 -8.47
C GLU A 797 -3.03 -20.19 -7.53
N SER A 798 -3.18 -21.51 -7.37
CA SER A 798 -2.32 -22.36 -6.55
C SER A 798 -0.96 -22.67 -7.18
N ASN A 799 -0.86 -22.64 -8.52
CA ASN A 799 0.29 -23.16 -9.24
C ASN A 799 1.13 -22.03 -9.87
N GLN A 800 2.29 -21.77 -9.26
CA GLN A 800 3.19 -20.70 -9.71
C GLN A 800 3.67 -20.88 -11.15
N ASN A 801 3.85 -22.11 -11.63
CA ASN A 801 4.30 -22.35 -13.00
C ASN A 801 3.20 -21.98 -14.00
N MET A 802 1.94 -22.31 -13.70
CA MET A 802 0.78 -21.90 -14.52
C MET A 802 0.60 -20.38 -14.53
N ILE A 803 0.83 -19.70 -13.40
CA ILE A 803 0.82 -18.22 -13.32
C ILE A 803 1.93 -17.61 -14.19
N LEU A 804 3.15 -18.16 -14.15
CA LEU A 804 4.27 -17.68 -14.97
C LEU A 804 4.04 -17.93 -16.47
N GLU A 805 3.47 -19.08 -16.82
CA GLU A 805 3.09 -19.41 -18.21
C GLU A 805 1.97 -18.50 -18.71
N ALA A 806 0.93 -18.27 -17.91
CA ALA A 806 -0.17 -17.37 -18.25
C ALA A 806 0.31 -15.92 -18.44
N ALA A 807 1.23 -15.44 -17.60
CA ALA A 807 1.89 -14.15 -17.79
C ALA A 807 2.76 -14.11 -19.06
N ALA A 808 3.42 -15.20 -19.42
CA ALA A 808 4.21 -15.28 -20.65
C ALA A 808 3.34 -15.24 -21.92
N LEU A 809 2.19 -15.93 -21.91
CA LEU A 809 1.18 -15.87 -22.99
C LEU A 809 0.61 -14.45 -23.13
N TRP A 810 0.19 -13.84 -22.02
CA TRP A 810 -0.30 -12.45 -22.04
C TRP A 810 0.73 -11.45 -22.60
N ASN A 811 2.01 -11.62 -22.26
CA ASN A 811 3.08 -10.75 -22.77
C ASN A 811 3.42 -11.01 -24.24
N LYS A 812 3.11 -12.19 -24.78
CA LYS A 812 3.33 -12.55 -26.18
C LYS A 812 2.25 -11.98 -27.10
N ASP A 813 0.98 -12.21 -26.77
CA ASP A 813 -0.15 -11.94 -27.67
C ASP A 813 -1.46 -11.57 -26.94
N LYS A 814 -1.40 -11.25 -25.63
CA LYS A 814 -2.55 -10.88 -24.78
C LYS A 814 -3.61 -11.99 -24.63
N THR A 815 -3.25 -13.24 -24.93
CA THR A 815 -4.12 -14.42 -24.75
C THR A 815 -3.84 -15.19 -23.45
N GLY A 816 -4.52 -16.32 -23.28
CA GLY A 816 -4.25 -17.28 -22.21
C GLY A 816 -4.96 -16.97 -20.89
N PRO A 817 -4.65 -17.69 -19.80
CA PRO A 817 -5.43 -17.64 -18.56
C PRO A 817 -5.55 -16.24 -17.94
N PHE A 818 -4.56 -15.36 -18.16
CA PHE A 818 -4.59 -13.97 -17.66
C PHE A 818 -5.65 -13.09 -18.35
N SER A 819 -6.06 -13.45 -19.57
CA SER A 819 -7.17 -12.80 -20.29
C SER A 819 -8.55 -13.29 -19.85
N LEU A 820 -8.62 -14.44 -19.16
CA LEU A 820 -9.87 -15.13 -18.81
C LEU A 820 -10.19 -15.07 -17.30
N HIS A 821 -9.33 -15.60 -16.44
CA HIS A 821 -9.67 -15.72 -15.02
C HIS A 821 -9.73 -14.35 -14.35
N HIS A 822 -10.69 -14.22 -13.44
CA HIS A 822 -11.14 -12.96 -12.85
C HIS A 822 -11.59 -11.91 -13.88
N SER A 823 -11.68 -12.17 -15.19
CA SER A 823 -12.15 -11.18 -16.18
C SER A 823 -13.67 -11.02 -16.16
N ASN A 824 -14.38 -12.11 -15.86
CA ASN A 824 -15.83 -12.22 -15.98
C ASN A 824 -16.51 -12.00 -14.62
N LEU A 825 -17.42 -11.04 -14.53
CA LEU A 825 -18.42 -10.99 -13.46
C LEU A 825 -19.78 -11.36 -14.03
N TRP A 826 -20.55 -12.09 -13.24
CA TRP A 826 -21.94 -12.42 -13.49
C TRP A 826 -22.70 -12.22 -12.19
N GLY A 827 -24.00 -11.98 -12.26
CA GLY A 827 -24.76 -11.59 -11.08
C GLY A 827 -26.20 -11.25 -11.40
N ALA A 828 -26.87 -10.60 -10.45
CA ALA A 828 -28.23 -10.12 -10.61
C ALA A 828 -28.52 -8.91 -9.74
N PHE A 829 -29.48 -8.10 -10.16
CA PHE A 829 -30.18 -7.14 -9.31
C PHE A 829 -31.58 -7.67 -9.02
N LEU A 830 -32.01 -7.65 -7.75
CA LEU A 830 -33.22 -8.34 -7.29
C LEU A 830 -34.00 -7.52 -6.25
N LYS A 831 -35.30 -7.82 -6.15
CA LYS A 831 -36.14 -7.42 -5.02
C LYS A 831 -35.96 -8.44 -3.89
N LEU A 832 -35.80 -7.96 -2.66
CA LEU A 832 -35.92 -8.78 -1.45
C LEU A 832 -37.39 -9.14 -1.19
N PRO A 833 -37.78 -10.43 -1.15
CA PRO A 833 -39.16 -10.83 -0.87
C PRO A 833 -39.62 -10.39 0.53
N GLY A 834 -40.83 -9.84 0.62
CA GLY A 834 -41.45 -9.45 1.90
C GLY A 834 -40.81 -8.24 2.62
N ILE A 835 -39.80 -7.58 2.04
CA ILE A 835 -39.15 -6.44 2.68
C ILE A 835 -40.11 -5.25 2.86
N GLU A 836 -41.02 -5.04 1.90
CA GLU A 836 -42.01 -3.95 1.94
C GLU A 836 -43.04 -4.13 3.06
N ASP A 837 -43.22 -5.37 3.54
CA ASP A 837 -44.07 -5.67 4.67
C ASP A 837 -43.43 -5.41 6.03
N SER A 838 -42.11 -5.26 6.08
CA SER A 838 -41.35 -5.07 7.31
C SER A 838 -41.68 -3.74 8.00
N PRO A 839 -41.68 -3.70 9.36
CA PRO A 839 -41.77 -2.45 10.10
C PRO A 839 -40.69 -1.44 9.70
N GLU A 840 -39.48 -1.92 9.41
CA GLU A 840 -38.35 -1.09 9.04
C GLU A 840 -38.57 -0.37 7.70
N PHE A 841 -39.11 -1.05 6.68
CA PHE A 841 -39.48 -0.41 5.40
C PHE A 841 -40.64 0.57 5.59
N LYS A 842 -41.68 0.17 6.33
CA LYS A 842 -42.86 1.01 6.61
C LYS A 842 -42.54 2.26 7.44
N SER A 843 -41.38 2.29 8.11
CA SER A 843 -40.85 3.45 8.84
C SER A 843 -40.03 4.44 8.01
N LEU A 844 -39.70 4.11 6.75
CA LEU A 844 -39.02 5.03 5.83
C LEU A 844 -39.93 6.18 5.40
N ASP A 845 -39.35 7.29 5.00
CA ASP A 845 -40.09 8.39 4.36
C ASP A 845 -40.83 7.89 3.10
N GLN A 846 -42.03 8.41 2.86
CA GLN A 846 -42.94 7.91 1.82
C GLN A 846 -42.30 7.98 0.42
N ASP A 847 -41.53 9.03 0.12
CA ASP A 847 -40.84 9.19 -1.17
C ASP A 847 -39.71 8.16 -1.37
N VAL A 848 -39.10 7.68 -0.28
CA VAL A 848 -38.14 6.57 -0.31
C VAL A 848 -38.87 5.26 -0.55
N GLN A 849 -39.97 5.00 0.18
CA GLN A 849 -40.77 3.79 -0.04
C GLN A 849 -41.28 3.69 -1.49
N ASP A 850 -41.82 4.78 -2.04
CA ASP A 850 -42.38 4.81 -3.39
C ASP A 850 -41.32 4.67 -4.49
N PHE A 851 -40.08 5.05 -4.22
CA PHE A 851 -38.95 4.78 -5.11
C PHE A 851 -38.47 3.34 -5.01
N LEU A 852 -38.34 2.79 -3.80
CA LEU A 852 -37.94 1.39 -3.59
C LEU A 852 -38.99 0.40 -4.13
N ARG A 853 -40.27 0.77 -4.21
CA ARG A 853 -41.33 -0.02 -4.84
C ARG A 853 -41.20 -0.16 -6.37
N ARG A 854 -40.59 0.79 -7.08
CA ARG A 854 -40.55 0.79 -8.56
C ARG A 854 -39.87 -0.47 -9.10
N ASP A 855 -40.46 -1.12 -10.10
CA ASP A 855 -40.05 -2.47 -10.55
C ASP A 855 -38.56 -2.59 -10.84
N THR A 856 -37.98 -1.59 -11.52
CA THR A 856 -36.57 -1.56 -11.94
C THR A 856 -35.60 -1.04 -10.88
N VAL A 857 -36.05 -0.73 -9.66
CA VAL A 857 -35.21 -0.29 -8.52
C VAL A 857 -34.92 -1.49 -7.62
N PRO A 858 -33.69 -2.03 -7.61
CA PRO A 858 -33.39 -3.22 -6.81
C PRO A 858 -33.23 -2.93 -5.32
N HIS A 859 -33.49 -3.96 -4.51
CA HIS A 859 -33.16 -3.95 -3.09
C HIS A 859 -31.75 -4.52 -2.84
N CYS A 860 -31.26 -5.41 -3.70
CA CYS A 860 -29.93 -5.98 -3.60
C CYS A 860 -29.29 -6.27 -4.96
N GLU A 861 -27.97 -6.25 -5.00
CA GLU A 861 -27.16 -6.89 -6.05
C GLU A 861 -26.53 -8.16 -5.47
N LEU A 862 -26.27 -9.15 -6.32
CA LEU A 862 -25.39 -10.26 -6.01
C LEU A 862 -24.47 -10.58 -7.19
N ALA A 863 -23.19 -10.87 -6.95
CA ALA A 863 -22.21 -11.12 -8.01
C ALA A 863 -21.31 -12.34 -7.70
N GLY A 864 -21.17 -13.24 -8.65
CA GLY A 864 -20.27 -14.40 -8.61
C GLY A 864 -18.91 -14.13 -9.24
N ASN A 865 -18.00 -15.11 -9.19
CA ASN A 865 -16.61 -15.00 -9.66
C ASN A 865 -15.71 -14.00 -8.89
N ALA A 866 -16.09 -13.65 -7.66
CA ALA A 866 -15.18 -12.97 -6.74
C ALA A 866 -13.97 -13.85 -6.34
N LEU A 867 -12.96 -13.23 -5.72
CA LEU A 867 -11.78 -13.93 -5.18
C LEU A 867 -12.10 -14.87 -4.01
N LEU A 868 -11.19 -15.79 -3.72
CA LEU A 868 -11.20 -16.59 -2.49
C LEU A 868 -11.03 -15.69 -1.24
N PHE A 869 -12.01 -15.72 -0.35
CA PHE A 869 -12.04 -14.93 0.89
C PHE A 869 -12.24 -15.85 2.12
N PRO A 870 -11.62 -15.58 3.28
CA PRO A 870 -10.66 -14.51 3.56
C PRO A 870 -9.32 -14.65 2.82
N PRO A 871 -8.57 -13.55 2.62
CA PRO A 871 -7.28 -13.59 1.91
C PRO A 871 -6.25 -14.44 2.65
N GLY A 872 -5.75 -15.49 1.99
CA GLY A 872 -4.80 -16.43 2.59
C GLY A 872 -5.36 -17.83 2.81
N THR A 873 -6.69 -18.02 2.75
CA THR A 873 -7.34 -19.33 2.83
C THR A 873 -6.70 -20.34 1.87
N THR A 874 -6.50 -21.56 2.36
CA THR A 874 -5.96 -22.69 1.59
C THR A 874 -7.01 -23.79 1.52
N LEU A 875 -7.10 -24.44 0.36
CA LEU A 875 -8.03 -25.53 0.07
C LEU A 875 -7.21 -26.80 -0.18
N PRO A 876 -7.77 -27.99 0.13
CA PRO A 876 -7.16 -29.28 -0.20
C PRO A 876 -6.87 -29.45 -1.69
N GLU A 877 -5.97 -30.37 -2.01
CA GLU A 877 -5.79 -30.85 -3.39
C GLU A 877 -7.11 -31.47 -3.89
N GLY A 878 -7.49 -31.16 -5.14
CA GLY A 878 -8.78 -31.57 -5.70
C GLY A 878 -10.00 -30.74 -5.27
N SER A 879 -9.80 -29.62 -4.56
CA SER A 879 -10.87 -28.66 -4.27
C SER A 879 -10.68 -27.32 -5.00
N GLY A 880 -11.81 -26.67 -5.30
CA GLY A 880 -11.90 -25.29 -5.76
C GLY A 880 -12.79 -24.47 -4.83
N TYR A 881 -13.12 -23.24 -5.23
CA TYR A 881 -14.05 -22.39 -4.47
C TYR A 881 -15.10 -21.75 -5.38
N LEU A 882 -16.26 -21.46 -4.82
CA LEU A 882 -17.26 -20.56 -5.39
C LEU A 882 -17.46 -19.40 -4.42
N SER A 883 -17.13 -18.19 -4.87
CA SER A 883 -17.34 -16.95 -4.12
C SER A 883 -18.47 -16.14 -4.76
N MET A 884 -19.44 -15.77 -3.94
CA MET A 884 -20.45 -14.77 -4.21
C MET A 884 -20.20 -13.53 -3.36
N VAL A 885 -20.67 -12.38 -3.82
CA VAL A 885 -20.74 -11.14 -3.03
C VAL A 885 -22.19 -10.73 -2.94
N ALA A 886 -22.63 -10.41 -1.73
CA ALA A 886 -23.97 -9.94 -1.43
C ALA A 886 -23.89 -8.42 -1.23
N PHE A 887 -24.69 -7.63 -1.94
CA PHE A 887 -24.65 -6.17 -1.91
C PHE A 887 -26.00 -5.58 -1.51
N LEU A 888 -26.00 -4.64 -0.56
CA LEU A 888 -27.19 -3.82 -0.25
C LEU A 888 -27.25 -2.61 -1.20
N MET A 889 -28.34 -2.52 -1.95
CA MET A 889 -28.66 -1.39 -2.81
C MET A 889 -29.60 -0.44 -2.07
N ASN A 890 -29.52 0.86 -2.39
CA ASN A 890 -30.32 1.91 -1.74
C ASN A 890 -30.30 1.88 -0.19
N PRO A 891 -29.12 1.80 0.46
CA PRO A 891 -29.01 1.94 1.92
C PRO A 891 -29.40 3.35 2.37
N GLN A 892 -29.90 3.44 3.58
CA GLN A 892 -30.45 4.67 4.18
C GLN A 892 -29.51 5.29 5.22
N SER A 893 -28.51 4.54 5.69
CA SER A 893 -27.38 5.10 6.44
C SER A 893 -26.61 6.13 5.63
N THR A 894 -26.24 7.23 6.29
CA THR A 894 -25.39 8.30 5.72
C THR A 894 -24.22 8.60 6.64
N GLY A 895 -23.02 8.71 6.07
CA GLY A 895 -21.79 9.08 6.77
C GLY A 895 -21.37 10.53 6.55
N SER A 896 -20.11 10.83 6.87
CA SER A 896 -19.48 12.13 6.63
C SER A 896 -17.97 12.06 6.38
N ILE A 897 -17.44 13.11 5.76
CA ILE A 897 -16.02 13.41 5.56
C ILE A 897 -15.72 14.72 6.28
N THR A 898 -14.84 14.70 7.28
CA THR A 898 -14.41 15.91 8.00
C THR A 898 -12.89 16.00 8.07
N LEU A 899 -12.37 17.16 8.46
CA LEU A 899 -10.93 17.33 8.64
C LEU A 899 -10.47 16.67 9.95
N ARG A 900 -9.26 16.10 9.92
CA ARG A 900 -8.56 15.64 11.13
C ARG A 900 -7.79 16.77 11.80
N SER A 901 -7.28 17.69 11.00
CA SER A 901 -6.61 18.92 11.39
C SER A 901 -6.57 19.89 10.19
N ALA A 902 -6.07 21.11 10.40
CA ALA A 902 -5.76 22.05 9.31
C ALA A 902 -4.49 21.68 8.49
N ASN A 903 -3.77 20.60 8.84
CA ASN A 903 -2.64 20.11 8.04
C ASN A 903 -3.16 19.37 6.80
N PRO A 904 -2.89 19.84 5.57
CA PRO A 904 -3.43 19.21 4.38
C PRO A 904 -2.82 17.83 4.07
N GLU A 905 -1.66 17.49 4.65
CA GLU A 905 -1.05 16.16 4.50
C GLU A 905 -1.78 15.08 5.34
N ASP A 906 -2.59 15.47 6.34
CA ASP A 906 -3.32 14.52 7.16
C ASP A 906 -4.45 13.86 6.35
N SER A 907 -4.67 12.56 6.56
CA SER A 907 -5.85 11.89 5.99
C SER A 907 -7.12 12.41 6.67
N PRO A 908 -8.23 12.60 5.91
CA PRO A 908 -9.48 13.07 6.48
C PRO A 908 -10.02 12.07 7.52
N VAL A 909 -11.01 12.52 8.28
CA VAL A 909 -11.86 11.63 9.07
C VAL A 909 -12.97 11.15 8.14
N ILE A 910 -13.04 9.84 7.92
CA ILE A 910 -14.08 9.20 7.12
C ILE A 910 -14.98 8.45 8.09
N ASP A 911 -16.23 8.87 8.23
CA ASP A 911 -17.24 8.08 8.90
C ASP A 911 -18.24 7.59 7.88
N LEU A 912 -18.51 6.28 7.83
CA LEU A 912 -19.35 5.68 6.81
C LEU A 912 -20.81 5.55 7.28
N GLY A 913 -21.06 5.61 8.59
CA GLY A 913 -22.40 5.41 9.17
C GLY A 913 -23.01 4.03 8.88
N PHE A 914 -22.20 3.04 8.47
CA PHE A 914 -22.69 1.78 7.92
C PHE A 914 -23.51 0.98 8.92
N MET A 915 -24.64 0.43 8.43
CA MET A 915 -25.55 -0.40 9.23
C MET A 915 -26.10 0.30 10.49
N GLU A 916 -26.12 1.63 10.55
CA GLU A 916 -26.74 2.35 11.66
C GLU A 916 -28.27 2.38 11.52
N HIS A 917 -28.79 2.63 10.31
CA HIS A 917 -30.21 2.64 10.02
C HIS A 917 -30.86 1.24 10.18
N ALA A 918 -32.12 1.19 10.62
CA ALA A 918 -32.82 -0.08 10.90
C ALA A 918 -33.12 -0.88 9.63
N TYR A 919 -33.59 -0.20 8.58
CA TYR A 919 -33.81 -0.82 7.26
C TYR A 919 -32.56 -1.50 6.72
N ASP A 920 -31.38 -0.87 6.83
CA ASP A 920 -30.13 -1.41 6.28
C ASP A 920 -29.75 -2.74 6.94
N LYS A 921 -29.94 -2.85 8.27
CA LYS A 921 -29.75 -4.12 9.00
C LYS A 921 -30.68 -5.20 8.47
N ARG A 922 -31.97 -4.88 8.33
CA ARG A 922 -32.99 -5.82 7.84
C ARG A 922 -32.70 -6.25 6.40
N ALA A 923 -32.49 -5.28 5.50
CA ALA A 923 -32.27 -5.53 4.09
C ALA A 923 -30.97 -6.31 3.87
N MET A 924 -29.86 -5.97 4.53
CA MET A 924 -28.60 -6.72 4.39
C MET A 924 -28.71 -8.16 4.92
N ARG A 925 -29.50 -8.40 5.97
CA ARG A 925 -29.82 -9.76 6.45
C ARG A 925 -30.54 -10.58 5.38
N GLU A 926 -31.61 -10.03 4.81
CA GLU A 926 -32.35 -10.71 3.73
C GLU A 926 -31.49 -10.88 2.47
N THR A 927 -30.61 -9.94 2.13
CA THR A 927 -29.67 -10.07 1.01
C THR A 927 -28.75 -11.27 1.18
N VAL A 928 -28.11 -11.44 2.35
CA VAL A 928 -27.24 -12.60 2.63
C VAL A 928 -28.01 -13.91 2.51
N ARG A 929 -29.23 -13.96 3.08
CA ARG A 929 -30.13 -15.11 2.97
C ARG A 929 -30.50 -15.43 1.52
N LEU A 930 -30.83 -14.41 0.73
CA LEU A 930 -31.25 -14.55 -0.67
C LEU A 930 -30.13 -15.12 -1.54
N VAL A 931 -28.88 -14.63 -1.38
CA VAL A 931 -27.72 -15.18 -2.09
C VAL A 931 -27.54 -16.66 -1.77
N TRP A 932 -27.63 -17.02 -0.49
CA TRP A 932 -27.45 -18.40 -0.05
C TRP A 932 -28.51 -19.32 -0.64
N GLN A 933 -29.78 -18.93 -0.55
CA GLN A 933 -30.92 -19.71 -1.05
C GLN A 933 -30.92 -19.84 -2.58
N LYS A 934 -30.74 -18.74 -3.33
CA LYS A 934 -30.81 -18.77 -4.81
C LYS A 934 -29.60 -19.41 -5.47
N VAL A 935 -28.41 -19.36 -4.83
CA VAL A 935 -27.16 -19.82 -5.45
C VAL A 935 -26.60 -21.07 -4.77
N PHE A 936 -26.30 -21.04 -3.48
CA PHE A 936 -25.65 -22.18 -2.80
C PHE A 936 -26.62 -23.31 -2.48
N GLU A 937 -27.92 -23.02 -2.33
CA GLU A 937 -28.94 -24.06 -2.13
C GLU A 937 -29.59 -24.55 -3.43
N ASN A 938 -29.27 -23.94 -4.56
CA ASN A 938 -29.73 -24.38 -5.88
C ASN A 938 -29.36 -25.86 -6.12
N PRO A 939 -30.30 -26.77 -6.42
CA PRO A 939 -30.03 -28.22 -6.48
C PRO A 939 -28.92 -28.62 -7.46
N ASP A 940 -28.78 -27.90 -8.58
CA ASP A 940 -27.77 -28.20 -9.60
C ASP A 940 -26.37 -27.69 -9.23
N ILE A 941 -26.25 -26.72 -8.31
CA ILE A 941 -24.99 -26.16 -7.79
C ILE A 941 -24.60 -26.83 -6.46
N LYS A 942 -25.56 -27.01 -5.54
CA LYS A 942 -25.39 -27.55 -4.18
C LYS A 942 -24.68 -28.91 -4.15
N LYS A 943 -24.89 -29.73 -5.18
CA LYS A 943 -24.25 -31.05 -5.34
C LYS A 943 -22.71 -30.99 -5.44
N ASP A 944 -22.16 -29.86 -5.91
CA ASP A 944 -20.71 -29.66 -6.06
C ASP A 944 -20.09 -29.02 -4.82
N ILE A 945 -20.91 -28.52 -3.88
CA ILE A 945 -20.48 -27.83 -2.66
C ILE A 945 -20.09 -28.84 -1.58
N LYS A 946 -18.85 -28.73 -1.08
CA LYS A 946 -18.31 -29.56 -0.01
C LYS A 946 -18.65 -29.00 1.38
N LYS A 947 -18.45 -27.70 1.59
CA LYS A 947 -18.73 -26.99 2.86
C LYS A 947 -18.63 -25.47 2.72
N PRO A 948 -19.21 -24.67 3.64
CA PRO A 948 -18.87 -23.26 3.79
C PRO A 948 -17.39 -23.02 4.10
N ILE A 949 -16.85 -21.92 3.58
CA ILE A 949 -15.53 -21.34 3.92
C ILE A 949 -15.72 -20.03 4.67
N TYR A 950 -16.64 -19.17 4.20
CA TYR A 950 -16.92 -17.86 4.79
C TYR A 950 -18.39 -17.50 4.59
N GLY A 951 -19.08 -17.15 5.67
CA GLY A 951 -20.51 -16.93 5.70
C GLY A 951 -21.05 -17.01 7.13
N PRO A 952 -22.37 -16.85 7.32
CA PRO A 952 -23.01 -17.03 8.62
C PRO A 952 -23.02 -18.52 9.03
N GLU A 953 -23.10 -18.79 10.34
CA GLU A 953 -23.13 -20.17 10.88
C GLU A 953 -24.40 -20.92 10.48
N SER A 954 -25.53 -20.21 10.44
CA SER A 954 -26.78 -20.69 9.86
C SER A 954 -27.54 -19.55 9.16
N LEU A 955 -28.72 -19.83 8.60
CA LEU A 955 -29.59 -18.79 8.00
C LEU A 955 -30.55 -18.14 9.00
N SER A 956 -30.35 -18.35 10.31
CA SER A 956 -31.07 -17.65 11.37
C SER A 956 -30.82 -16.14 11.31
N ASP A 957 -31.76 -15.35 11.83
CA ASP A 957 -31.61 -13.89 11.90
C ASP A 957 -30.40 -13.48 12.76
N GLU A 958 -30.13 -14.21 13.84
CA GLU A 958 -29.06 -13.92 14.80
C GLU A 958 -27.67 -14.21 14.23
N ASP A 959 -27.50 -15.34 13.52
CA ASP A 959 -26.23 -15.72 12.91
C ASP A 959 -25.87 -14.82 11.73
N ILE A 960 -26.87 -14.46 10.90
CA ILE A 960 -26.66 -13.52 9.79
C ILE A 960 -26.35 -12.11 10.32
N ASP A 961 -27.03 -11.63 11.37
CA ASP A 961 -26.72 -10.33 11.98
C ASP A 961 -25.33 -10.29 12.61
N THR A 962 -24.94 -11.36 13.29
CA THR A 962 -23.62 -11.50 13.91
C THR A 962 -22.52 -11.50 12.84
N PHE A 963 -22.70 -12.33 11.80
CA PHE A 963 -21.83 -12.32 10.63
C PHE A 963 -21.75 -10.95 9.97
N ASN A 964 -22.88 -10.26 9.77
CA ASN A 964 -22.91 -8.95 9.12
C ASN A 964 -22.12 -7.89 9.90
N LYS A 965 -22.22 -7.86 11.24
CA LYS A 965 -21.40 -6.94 12.08
C LYS A 965 -19.90 -7.17 11.87
N ASP A 966 -19.48 -8.41 11.71
CA ASP A 966 -18.08 -8.81 11.56
C ASP A 966 -17.56 -8.85 10.12
N ALA A 967 -18.44 -8.79 9.11
CA ALA A 967 -18.09 -8.98 7.71
C ALA A 967 -18.37 -7.76 6.81
N VAL A 968 -19.46 -7.02 7.03
CA VAL A 968 -19.93 -5.95 6.13
C VAL A 968 -18.86 -4.88 5.89
N SER A 969 -18.63 -4.57 4.61
CA SER A 969 -17.59 -3.66 4.10
C SER A 969 -18.13 -2.76 3.00
N THR A 970 -17.34 -1.74 2.63
CA THR A 970 -17.57 -0.84 1.50
C THR A 970 -17.42 -1.56 0.15
N VAL A 971 -18.16 -1.12 -0.86
CA VAL A 971 -17.97 -1.49 -2.29
C VAL A 971 -17.11 -0.46 -3.04
N TRP A 972 -16.62 0.56 -2.33
CA TRP A 972 -15.90 1.72 -2.84
C TRP A 972 -16.72 2.61 -3.79
N HIS A 973 -18.05 2.58 -3.67
CA HIS A 973 -19.04 3.32 -4.47
C HIS A 973 -19.47 4.66 -3.84
N ALA A 974 -18.74 5.16 -2.83
CA ALA A 974 -19.06 6.41 -2.15
C ALA A 974 -19.37 7.58 -3.09
N ASN A 975 -20.46 8.29 -2.78
CA ASN A 975 -20.97 9.47 -3.46
C ASN A 975 -21.58 10.46 -2.44
N GLY A 976 -22.10 11.60 -2.91
CA GLY A 976 -22.94 12.51 -2.12
C GLY A 976 -22.24 13.49 -1.17
N SER A 977 -20.92 13.44 -1.02
CA SER A 977 -20.21 14.34 -0.07
C SER A 977 -20.20 15.83 -0.44
N VAL A 978 -20.64 16.20 -1.65
CA VAL A 978 -20.78 17.59 -2.13
C VAL A 978 -22.04 17.68 -3.03
N VAL A 979 -23.18 17.17 -2.53
CA VAL A 979 -24.46 17.01 -3.26
C VAL A 979 -24.83 18.18 -4.18
N MET A 980 -25.25 17.85 -5.41
CA MET A 980 -25.95 18.74 -6.33
C MET A 980 -27.42 18.86 -5.94
N GLY A 981 -27.97 20.08 -5.95
CA GLY A 981 -29.39 20.27 -5.67
C GLY A 981 -29.88 21.70 -5.89
N LYS A 982 -31.20 21.86 -5.76
CA LYS A 982 -31.87 23.18 -5.80
C LYS A 982 -31.38 24.07 -4.65
N LYS A 983 -31.42 25.39 -4.86
CA LYS A 983 -30.81 26.40 -3.96
C LYS A 983 -31.48 26.48 -2.58
N ASP A 984 -32.71 26.02 -2.45
CA ASP A 984 -33.51 25.91 -1.23
C ASP A 984 -33.20 24.67 -0.40
N ASN A 985 -32.54 23.65 -0.96
CA ASN A 985 -32.01 22.53 -0.21
C ASN A 985 -30.74 22.96 0.55
N ALA A 986 -30.84 23.05 1.88
CA ALA A 986 -29.73 23.46 2.77
C ALA A 986 -28.50 22.54 2.70
N MET A 987 -28.64 21.29 2.23
CA MET A 987 -27.53 20.35 2.04
C MET A 987 -26.90 20.41 0.65
N ALA A 988 -27.47 21.17 -0.29
CA ALA A 988 -26.93 21.31 -1.63
C ALA A 988 -25.67 22.19 -1.63
N CYS A 989 -24.59 21.67 -2.20
CA CYS A 989 -23.29 22.32 -2.30
C CYS A 989 -23.04 22.92 -3.68
N VAL A 990 -23.61 22.31 -4.73
CA VAL A 990 -23.51 22.79 -6.12
C VAL A 990 -24.86 22.93 -6.81
N ASP A 991 -24.94 23.87 -7.76
CA ASP A 991 -26.08 24.04 -8.66
C ASP A 991 -26.14 22.95 -9.76
N ALA A 992 -27.23 22.91 -10.53
CA ALA A 992 -27.40 22.01 -11.68
C ALA A 992 -26.32 22.16 -12.78
N ASN A 993 -25.52 23.23 -12.73
CA ASN A 993 -24.40 23.49 -13.63
C ASN A 993 -23.06 23.17 -12.96
N PHE A 994 -23.05 22.43 -11.84
CA PHE A 994 -21.88 22.03 -11.05
C PHE A 994 -21.16 23.18 -10.30
N ARG A 995 -21.72 24.40 -10.26
CA ARG A 995 -21.10 25.57 -9.60
C ARG A 995 -21.28 25.53 -8.09
N VAL A 996 -20.21 25.78 -7.34
CA VAL A 996 -20.24 25.82 -5.87
C VAL A 996 -21.04 27.03 -5.38
N TYR A 997 -22.02 26.81 -4.50
CA TYR A 997 -22.93 27.88 -4.08
C TYR A 997 -22.21 29.02 -3.34
N GLY A 998 -22.27 30.21 -3.93
CA GLY A 998 -21.65 31.42 -3.36
C GLY A 998 -20.15 31.54 -3.58
N ILE A 999 -19.54 30.70 -4.43
CA ILE A 999 -18.13 30.80 -4.83
C ILE A 999 -18.03 30.98 -6.35
N GLU A 1000 -17.41 32.06 -6.80
CA GLU A 1000 -17.16 32.28 -8.23
C GLU A 1000 -15.95 31.47 -8.74
N GLY A 1001 -16.01 31.04 -10.00
CA GLY A 1001 -14.89 30.38 -10.66
C GLY A 1001 -14.56 28.97 -10.15
N LEU A 1002 -15.48 28.32 -9.41
CA LEU A 1002 -15.30 26.98 -8.85
C LEU A 1002 -16.47 26.05 -9.20
N ARG A 1003 -16.14 24.87 -9.75
CA ARG A 1003 -17.09 23.75 -9.94
C ARG A 1003 -16.59 22.47 -9.28
N VAL A 1004 -17.51 21.53 -9.06
CA VAL A 1004 -17.19 20.15 -8.69
C VAL A 1004 -17.81 19.21 -9.70
N ALA A 1005 -17.00 18.36 -10.35
CA ALA A 1005 -17.43 17.48 -11.44
C ALA A 1005 -16.93 16.04 -11.22
N ASP A 1006 -17.29 15.46 -10.08
CA ASP A 1006 -17.09 14.05 -9.75
C ASP A 1006 -18.27 13.48 -8.94
N VAL A 1007 -18.23 12.18 -8.60
CA VAL A 1007 -19.32 11.47 -7.90
C VAL A 1007 -19.65 12.00 -6.49
N SER A 1008 -18.89 12.95 -5.93
CA SER A 1008 -19.33 13.69 -4.74
C SER A 1008 -20.65 14.44 -4.95
N VAL A 1009 -20.99 14.81 -6.18
CA VAL A 1009 -22.19 15.61 -6.48
C VAL A 1009 -23.48 14.79 -6.63
N CYS A 1010 -23.41 13.46 -6.64
CA CYS A 1010 -24.61 12.64 -6.87
C CYS A 1010 -25.65 12.85 -5.74
N PRO A 1011 -26.91 13.25 -6.05
CA PRO A 1011 -27.99 13.36 -5.06
C PRO A 1011 -28.59 12.00 -4.71
N VAL A 1012 -28.32 10.98 -5.50
CA VAL A 1012 -28.73 9.58 -5.34
C VAL A 1012 -27.52 8.66 -5.50
N THR A 1013 -27.48 7.55 -4.76
CA THR A 1013 -26.62 6.43 -5.10
C THR A 1013 -27.27 5.68 -6.27
N THR A 1014 -26.72 5.81 -7.48
CA THR A 1014 -27.23 5.07 -8.66
C THR A 1014 -27.09 3.57 -8.45
N ASN A 1015 -28.07 2.78 -8.89
CA ASN A 1015 -28.14 1.33 -8.74
C ASN A 1015 -27.18 0.61 -9.70
N ASN A 1016 -25.88 0.91 -9.57
CA ASN A 1016 -24.81 0.45 -10.46
C ASN A 1016 -23.45 0.41 -9.75
N HIS A 1017 -22.42 0.02 -10.52
CA HIS A 1017 -21.02 0.22 -10.16
C HIS A 1017 -20.56 1.58 -10.67
N THR A 1018 -20.22 2.49 -9.75
CA THR A 1018 -20.29 3.95 -10.00
C THR A 1018 -19.22 4.54 -10.94
N GLN A 1019 -18.41 3.72 -11.62
CA GLN A 1019 -17.47 4.24 -12.64
C GLN A 1019 -18.19 4.83 -13.86
N SER A 1020 -19.31 4.24 -14.29
CA SER A 1020 -20.17 4.77 -15.34
C SER A 1020 -20.72 6.14 -14.95
N THR A 1021 -21.28 6.28 -13.75
CA THR A 1021 -21.76 7.54 -13.17
C THR A 1021 -20.64 8.59 -13.09
N ALA A 1022 -19.39 8.19 -12.77
CA ALA A 1022 -18.25 9.11 -12.81
C ALA A 1022 -17.94 9.64 -14.22
N TYR A 1023 -17.99 8.80 -15.25
CA TYR A 1023 -17.87 9.27 -16.64
C TYR A 1023 -19.05 10.15 -17.06
N LEU A 1024 -20.28 9.79 -16.67
CA LEU A 1024 -21.50 10.56 -16.95
C LEU A 1024 -21.42 11.99 -16.38
N VAL A 1025 -21.03 12.12 -15.11
CA VAL A 1025 -20.81 13.41 -14.44
C VAL A 1025 -19.76 14.24 -15.20
N GLY A 1026 -18.61 13.64 -15.55
CA GLY A 1026 -17.57 14.33 -16.32
C GLY A 1026 -18.04 14.78 -17.70
N GLN A 1027 -18.85 13.97 -18.38
CA GLN A 1027 -19.37 14.27 -19.72
C GLN A 1027 -20.42 15.38 -19.67
N LYS A 1028 -21.39 15.31 -18.74
CA LYS A 1028 -22.40 16.37 -18.58
C LYS A 1028 -21.75 17.69 -18.14
N ALA A 1029 -20.75 17.66 -17.25
CA ALA A 1029 -19.98 18.85 -16.88
C ALA A 1029 -19.26 19.46 -18.10
N ALA A 1030 -18.68 18.63 -18.98
CA ALA A 1030 -18.05 19.09 -20.21
C ALA A 1030 -19.06 19.77 -21.14
N ASP A 1031 -20.21 19.12 -21.37
CA ASP A 1031 -21.22 19.62 -22.29
C ASP A 1031 -21.85 20.95 -21.77
N LYS A 1032 -22.05 21.10 -20.45
CA LYS A 1032 -22.47 22.37 -19.83
C LYS A 1032 -21.41 23.48 -19.99
N LEU A 1033 -20.13 23.18 -19.73
CA LEU A 1033 -19.02 24.14 -19.86
C LEU A 1033 -18.77 24.58 -21.31
N ILE A 1034 -18.90 23.67 -22.27
CA ILE A 1034 -18.78 23.95 -23.71
C ILE A 1034 -19.92 24.87 -24.15
N ALA A 1035 -21.17 24.58 -23.76
CA ALA A 1035 -22.31 25.42 -24.08
C ALA A 1035 -22.23 26.82 -23.43
N GLU A 1036 -21.86 26.89 -22.15
CA GLU A 1036 -21.80 28.15 -21.39
C GLU A 1036 -20.71 29.12 -21.90
N TYR A 1037 -19.58 28.58 -22.37
CA TYR A 1037 -18.45 29.39 -22.83
C TYR A 1037 -18.29 29.45 -24.36
N GLY A 1038 -19.14 28.77 -25.12
CA GLY A 1038 -19.06 28.70 -26.59
C GLY A 1038 -17.75 28.07 -27.08
N LEU A 1039 -17.36 26.95 -26.46
CA LEU A 1039 -16.04 26.33 -26.65
C LEU A 1039 -15.91 25.44 -27.87
#